data_AF-A0AA95GWU9-F1
#
_entry.id   AF-A0AA95GWU9-F1
#
_cell.length_a   1.000
_cell.length_b   1.000
_cell.length_c   1.000
_cell.angle_alpha   90.00
_cell.angle_beta   90.00
_cell.angle_gamma   90.00
#
_symmetry.space_group_name_H-M   'P 1'
#
loop_
_entity.id
_entity.type
_entity.pdbx_description
1 polymer ?
#
loop_
_entity_poly.entity_id
_entity_poly.type
_entity_poly.pdbx_seq_one_letter_code
_entity_poly.pdbx_strand_id
1 'polypeptide(L)'
;MLLPKIAPRQGALPHPSSGLEMNGSALLLTPHGRRSRAASSRGAATTVHAGPGRPATDQPSAGQPVNLGGALVNLMDFERAVELIMDRAQSGGAKPLGVCSANLDHLRHFGSGSRWNGTLDQPSPVEWLTLLDGAPLVAEAARVTGRAWPRLAGSDVVEPLLDEAERLGLRVGFLGGSPQAQELIRKRFAKERPGLTVAGWWAPERPVLVDVNASKLLAAEIAGAAVDVLVVGLGKPRQELWIAEYGQLAGAKVLLAFGAVVDFLAGRIRRAPVWVSTHGLEWAWRLMLEPRRLARRYLVDGPGAYLTLRMSSSSAAQPEPVAPAAGGPSPAVFSTPEDGPSRAPGQFVPARARADVAVLVVTYNNAEDVAALVASLREETAAQSIKVVVADNSPDDRTMAEVLKHPDITAVRTGGNLGYAGGINAAMRVAGDADAYLILNPDLRVEPGAVAALRRRMALSGAGMVVPVLLDDDGSVYPSLRREPGILRALGDAALGSRVKGRPGWLSEMDFDPESYLHAHRVDWATGAALLISADTARDVGGWDEQFFLYSEETDYCRRVRDSGRSIWCEPLARMWHERGGSGTSPQLNALMSVNRVRYAAKYCDPHWVAAFRAVVLVSELVRLHKPGHREAALAVVDRRRWKALPHASFGERSPAQMSPEQTSPAHGVAPPSGAVIIPAHNEASVIARTLQSLEGVIAWGTVEVIVACNGCTDGTETVASAFHGVRVIQVEAASKAAALNAADQAAERWPRLYLDADIEVSTEAVHAVLTSLGDGPLLAARPAFRYDTEGASALVRSYYRARARIPSNAQGLWGAGAYALGRAGHDRLGGFPVLTGDDYYVDRLFSGVEKAVLPTMPVVVRTPRTRSALLAVLRRSYRGNAEQNQQEAGATTSRTVRELLASVKGLLSAVDAVVYVAFAVAGRRPPLLGRTVAAGWERDDSSR
;
A
#
# COMPACT_ATOMS: atom_id res chain seq x y z
N MET A 1 43.51 42.68 12.37
CA MET A 1 43.41 44.15 12.24
C MET A 1 42.42 44.66 13.28
N LEU A 2 42.89 45.51 14.20
CA LEU A 2 42.17 46.42 15.12
C LEU A 2 41.19 45.82 16.17
N LEU A 3 41.77 45.18 17.21
CA LEU A 3 41.88 45.61 18.63
C LEU A 3 40.84 46.61 19.27
N PRO A 4 40.71 46.64 20.62
CA PRO A 4 39.50 46.31 21.39
C PRO A 4 39.17 47.39 22.48
N LYS A 5 38.64 46.97 23.66
CA LYS A 5 38.51 47.67 24.98
C LYS A 5 37.09 48.20 25.29
N ILE A 6 36.52 48.17 26.50
CA ILE A 6 36.97 48.02 27.90
C ILE A 6 35.75 47.58 28.77
N ALA A 7 36.01 46.92 29.91
CA ALA A 7 35.04 46.48 30.93
C ALA A 7 34.70 47.59 31.98
N PRO A 8 34.32 47.29 33.23
CA PRO A 8 32.95 47.32 33.78
C PRO A 8 32.74 48.41 34.85
N ARG A 9 31.51 48.58 35.37
CA ARG A 9 31.29 49.25 36.68
C ARG A 9 30.24 48.53 37.53
N GLN A 10 30.72 48.03 38.67
CA GLN A 10 29.94 47.76 39.88
C GLN A 10 29.53 49.08 40.54
N GLY A 11 28.36 49.09 41.17
CA GLY A 11 27.90 50.16 42.06
C GLY A 11 26.81 49.59 42.96
N ALA A 12 27.03 49.68 44.27
CA ALA A 12 26.33 48.94 45.31
C ALA A 12 25.25 49.79 46.02
N LEU A 13 24.26 49.07 46.60
CA LEU A 13 23.44 49.39 47.80
C LEU A 13 22.41 50.54 47.72
N PRO A 14 21.42 50.66 48.65
CA PRO A 14 21.13 49.82 49.84
C PRO A 14 19.66 49.33 50.00
N HIS A 15 19.48 48.43 50.97
CA HIS A 15 18.22 48.09 51.64
C HIS A 15 17.56 49.31 52.32
N PRO A 16 16.25 49.21 52.64
CA PRO A 16 15.93 49.14 54.07
C PRO A 16 14.86 48.09 54.46
N SER A 17 15.08 47.55 55.66
CA SER A 17 14.12 47.11 56.69
C SER A 17 12.92 48.08 56.83
N SER A 18 11.75 47.82 57.41
CA SER A 18 11.17 46.88 58.40
C SER A 18 9.68 47.29 58.44
N GLY A 19 8.70 46.39 58.54
CA GLY A 19 8.12 46.02 59.83
C GLY A 19 6.62 46.37 59.93
N LEU A 20 5.94 45.60 60.80
CA LEU A 20 4.57 45.71 61.33
C LEU A 20 3.39 45.40 60.38
N GLU A 21 2.58 44.35 60.58
CA GLU A 21 1.72 43.92 61.72
C GLU A 21 0.25 44.38 61.59
N MET A 22 -0.64 43.45 61.98
CA MET A 22 -2.01 43.62 62.51
C MET A 22 -3.23 43.52 61.56
N ASN A 23 -3.91 42.36 61.70
CA ASN A 23 -5.31 42.15 62.09
C ASN A 23 -6.49 42.79 61.32
N GLY A 24 -7.41 41.92 60.88
CA GLY A 24 -8.75 41.86 61.46
C GLY A 24 -9.94 42.51 60.71
N SER A 25 -10.81 41.64 60.19
CA SER A 25 -12.30 41.70 60.23
C SER A 25 -13.09 42.82 59.53
N ALA A 26 -14.03 42.41 58.65
CA ALA A 26 -15.36 43.02 58.44
C ALA A 26 -16.25 42.04 57.63
N LEU A 27 -17.31 41.43 58.18
CA LEU A 27 -18.70 41.90 58.42
C LEU A 27 -19.53 42.28 57.17
N LEU A 28 -20.46 41.36 56.84
CA LEU A 28 -21.85 41.49 56.39
C LEU A 28 -22.33 42.77 55.68
N LEU A 29 -23.10 42.57 54.59
CA LEU A 29 -24.39 43.23 54.31
C LEU A 29 -25.14 42.51 53.15
N THR A 30 -26.32 41.95 53.45
CA THR A 30 -27.44 41.67 52.51
C THR A 30 -28.19 43.00 52.18
N PRO A 31 -29.32 43.12 51.42
CA PRO A 31 -30.30 42.13 50.90
C PRO A 31 -31.01 42.48 49.54
N HIS A 32 -32.11 41.75 49.24
CA HIS A 32 -33.27 41.99 48.32
C HIS A 32 -33.27 41.16 47.01
N GLY A 33 -34.38 40.52 46.58
CA GLY A 33 -35.78 40.58 47.00
C GLY A 33 -36.65 39.50 46.31
N ARG A 34 -37.79 39.21 46.94
CA ARG A 34 -38.78 38.13 46.71
C ARG A 34 -39.68 38.30 45.48
N ARG A 35 -40.23 37.18 44.98
CA ARG A 35 -41.68 36.78 44.85
C ARG A 35 -41.83 35.73 43.72
N SER A 36 -42.18 34.47 43.96
CA SER A 36 -43.48 33.85 44.33
C SER A 36 -44.63 34.08 43.32
N ARG A 37 -45.09 33.01 42.66
CA ARG A 37 -46.50 32.52 42.72
C ARG A 37 -46.71 31.16 42.01
N ALA A 38 -47.78 30.49 42.43
CA ALA A 38 -48.06 29.07 42.32
C ALA A 38 -49.15 28.70 41.27
N ALA A 39 -49.19 27.40 40.94
CA ALA A 39 -50.33 26.50 40.65
C ALA A 39 -51.46 26.93 39.69
N SER A 40 -51.73 26.11 38.65
CA SER A 40 -52.84 25.13 38.60
C SER A 40 -53.21 24.67 37.17
N SER A 41 -53.93 23.55 37.13
CA SER A 41 -54.29 22.59 36.08
C SER A 41 -55.20 23.04 34.92
N ARG A 42 -55.09 22.33 33.78
CA ARG A 42 -56.12 21.72 32.87
C ARG A 42 -55.39 21.44 31.53
N GLY A 43 -55.33 20.24 30.96
CA GLY A 43 -56.39 19.27 30.70
C GLY A 43 -56.67 19.27 29.19
N ALA A 44 -55.91 18.49 28.41
CA ALA A 44 -56.29 18.08 27.05
C ALA A 44 -55.54 16.78 26.69
N ALA A 45 -56.25 15.67 26.77
CA ALA A 45 -55.82 14.39 26.24
C ALA A 45 -55.77 14.49 24.71
N THR A 46 -54.60 14.23 24.12
CA THR A 46 -54.51 13.76 22.74
C THR A 46 -53.50 12.63 22.72
N THR A 47 -54.01 11.41 22.68
CA THR A 47 -53.27 10.20 22.38
C THR A 47 -52.65 10.33 20.99
N VAL A 48 -51.33 10.45 20.92
CA VAL A 48 -50.56 10.21 19.70
C VAL A 48 -49.49 9.19 20.03
N HIS A 49 -49.52 8.11 19.26
CA HIS A 49 -48.72 6.90 19.37
C HIS A 49 -47.24 7.13 19.72
N ALA A 50 -46.76 6.30 20.64
CA ALA A 50 -45.35 6.05 20.89
C ALA A 50 -44.66 5.64 19.58
N GLY A 51 -43.78 6.50 19.07
CA GLY A 51 -42.69 6.09 18.18
C GLY A 51 -41.59 5.39 18.99
N PRO A 52 -40.83 4.46 18.39
CA PRO A 52 -39.84 3.70 19.13
C PRO A 52 -38.82 4.68 19.72
N GLY A 53 -38.61 4.57 21.02
CA GLY A 53 -37.59 5.34 21.72
C GLY A 53 -36.26 5.22 20.98
N ARG A 54 -35.65 6.37 20.69
CA ARG A 54 -34.21 6.40 20.38
C ARG A 54 -33.51 5.58 21.48
N PRO A 55 -32.65 4.61 21.14
CA PRO A 55 -31.87 3.93 22.16
C PRO A 55 -31.10 5.00 22.92
N ALA A 56 -31.14 4.92 24.25
CA ALA A 56 -30.28 5.72 25.10
C ALA A 56 -28.86 5.63 24.52
N THR A 57 -28.32 6.75 24.09
CA THR A 57 -26.92 6.85 23.67
C THR A 57 -26.09 6.31 24.82
N ASP A 58 -25.37 5.20 24.61
CA ASP A 58 -24.37 4.67 25.54
C ASP A 58 -23.51 5.83 26.03
N GLN A 59 -23.71 6.23 27.28
CA GLN A 59 -22.86 7.20 27.92
C GLN A 59 -21.54 6.49 28.25
N PRO A 60 -20.38 7.02 27.85
CA PRO A 60 -19.12 6.37 28.14
C PRO A 60 -18.91 6.28 29.66
N SER A 61 -18.73 5.06 30.17
CA SER A 61 -18.39 4.82 31.57
C SER A 61 -16.99 5.34 31.89
N ALA A 62 -16.75 5.76 33.15
CA ALA A 62 -15.42 6.17 33.61
C ALA A 62 -14.36 5.12 33.23
N GLY A 63 -13.27 5.55 32.59
CA GLY A 63 -12.21 4.66 32.09
C GLY A 63 -12.29 4.30 30.59
N GLN A 64 -13.41 4.55 29.90
CA GLN A 64 -13.44 4.40 28.43
C GLN A 64 -12.59 5.51 27.77
N PRO A 65 -11.71 5.15 26.82
CA PRO A 65 -10.99 6.15 26.05
C PRO A 65 -11.96 6.95 25.17
N VAL A 66 -11.66 8.22 24.93
CA VAL A 66 -12.33 9.06 23.94
C VAL A 66 -11.33 9.48 22.88
N ASN A 67 -11.80 9.71 21.66
CA ASN A 67 -10.96 10.24 20.60
C ASN A 67 -10.97 11.78 20.66
N LEU A 68 -9.84 12.38 21.01
CA LEU A 68 -9.64 13.83 20.98
C LEU A 68 -8.61 14.18 19.92
N GLY A 69 -9.06 14.69 18.77
CA GLY A 69 -8.17 15.10 17.68
C GLY A 69 -7.30 13.97 17.11
N GLY A 70 -7.77 12.73 17.15
CA GLY A 70 -7.07 11.53 16.72
C GLY A 70 -6.30 10.79 17.82
N ALA A 71 -6.15 11.37 19.01
CA ALA A 71 -5.50 10.69 20.13
C ALA A 71 -6.54 10.02 21.04
N LEU A 72 -6.30 8.76 21.41
CA LEU A 72 -7.10 8.06 22.43
C LEU A 72 -6.71 8.58 23.81
N VAL A 73 -7.66 9.21 24.52
CA VAL A 73 -7.46 9.81 25.84
C VAL A 73 -8.37 9.15 26.85
N ASN A 74 -7.82 8.64 27.94
CA ASN A 74 -8.57 7.99 29.02
C ASN A 74 -9.12 9.04 29.98
N LEU A 75 -10.43 9.06 30.15
CA LEU A 75 -11.12 9.98 31.04
C LEU A 75 -11.32 9.33 32.41
N MET A 76 -10.72 9.95 33.45
CA MET A 76 -10.81 9.48 34.83
C MET A 76 -10.55 10.60 35.82
N ASP A 77 -10.88 10.34 37.07
CA ASP A 77 -10.59 11.21 38.20
C ASP A 77 -9.15 10.99 38.70
N PHE A 78 -8.64 11.94 39.49
CA PHE A 78 -7.24 11.98 39.92
C PHE A 78 -6.85 10.77 40.77
N GLU A 79 -7.67 10.44 41.77
CA GLU A 79 -7.45 9.32 42.69
C GLU A 79 -7.40 8.00 41.93
N ARG A 80 -8.30 7.83 40.96
CA ARG A 80 -8.35 6.62 40.13
C ARG A 80 -7.13 6.48 39.23
N ALA A 81 -6.59 7.58 38.71
CA ALA A 81 -5.37 7.56 37.91
C ALA A 81 -4.17 7.10 38.75
N VAL A 82 -4.01 7.64 39.95
CA VAL A 82 -2.94 7.24 40.89
C VAL A 82 -3.08 5.76 41.27
N GLU A 83 -4.27 5.33 41.68
CA GLU A 83 -4.56 3.94 42.05
C GLU A 83 -4.19 2.96 40.92
N LEU A 84 -4.67 3.19 39.70
CA LEU A 84 -4.39 2.31 38.56
C LEU A 84 -2.89 2.21 38.24
N ILE A 85 -2.18 3.35 38.27
CA ILE A 85 -0.74 3.38 38.01
C ILE A 85 0.02 2.60 39.07
N MET A 86 -0.33 2.77 40.36
CA MET A 86 0.36 2.12 41.47
C MET A 86 0.03 0.63 41.58
N ASP A 87 -1.23 0.25 41.34
CA ASP A 87 -1.63 -1.15 41.23
C ASP A 87 -0.79 -1.87 40.18
N ARG A 88 -0.56 -1.22 39.02
CA ARG A 88 0.29 -1.78 37.97
C ARG A 88 1.77 -1.84 38.37
N ALA A 89 2.27 -0.86 39.10
CA ALA A 89 3.65 -0.88 39.61
C ALA A 89 3.88 -2.03 40.61
N GLN A 90 2.86 -2.43 41.37
CA GLN A 90 2.96 -3.56 42.30
C GLN A 90 2.76 -4.91 41.62
N SER A 91 1.63 -5.07 40.91
CA SER A 91 1.18 -6.36 40.36
C SER A 91 1.86 -6.72 39.03
N GLY A 92 2.38 -5.73 38.30
CA GLY A 92 2.88 -5.92 36.94
C GLY A 92 1.76 -6.20 35.94
N GLY A 93 2.13 -6.54 34.71
CA GLY A 93 1.21 -6.91 33.65
C GLY A 93 1.94 -7.66 32.54
N ALA A 94 1.20 -8.19 31.57
CA ALA A 94 1.82 -8.85 30.40
C ALA A 94 2.72 -7.89 29.60
N LYS A 95 2.39 -6.60 29.62
CA LYS A 95 3.16 -5.49 29.05
C LYS A 95 3.36 -4.40 30.11
N PRO A 96 4.47 -3.66 30.05
CA PRO A 96 4.63 -2.48 30.90
C PRO A 96 3.60 -1.40 30.54
N LEU A 97 3.25 -0.57 31.52
CA LEU A 97 2.30 0.54 31.35
C LEU A 97 3.05 1.85 31.12
N GLY A 98 2.96 2.36 29.89
CA GLY A 98 3.38 3.70 29.54
C GLY A 98 2.30 4.72 29.92
N VAL A 99 2.66 5.75 30.67
CA VAL A 99 1.73 6.82 31.08
C VAL A 99 2.18 8.13 30.46
N CYS A 100 1.29 8.80 29.73
CA CYS A 100 1.58 10.11 29.15
C CYS A 100 0.42 11.08 29.36
N SER A 101 0.65 12.38 29.18
CA SER A 101 -0.42 13.38 29.17
C SER A 101 -0.68 13.88 27.74
N ALA A 102 -1.96 13.96 27.37
CA ALA A 102 -2.42 14.53 26.12
C ALA A 102 -2.74 16.00 26.32
N ASN A 103 -2.05 16.88 25.59
CA ASN A 103 -2.36 18.30 25.42
C ASN A 103 -2.20 18.68 23.93
N LEU A 104 -2.31 19.95 23.53
CA LEU A 104 -2.18 20.32 22.11
C LEU A 104 -0.85 19.90 21.46
N ASP A 105 0.25 19.87 22.22
CA ASP A 105 1.55 19.39 21.74
C ASP A 105 1.53 17.87 21.52
N HIS A 106 0.77 17.14 22.35
CA HIS A 106 0.51 15.72 22.10
C HIS A 106 -0.21 15.53 20.76
N LEU A 107 -1.27 16.27 20.50
CA LEU A 107 -2.02 16.16 19.24
C LEU A 107 -1.19 16.55 18.02
N ARG A 108 -0.28 17.52 18.18
CA ARG A 108 0.67 17.87 17.13
C ARG A 108 1.54 16.69 16.72
N HIS A 109 1.95 15.85 17.68
CA HIS A 109 2.88 14.75 17.42
C HIS A 109 2.16 13.42 17.09
N PHE A 110 1.04 13.14 17.75
CA PHE A 110 0.37 11.83 17.75
C PHE A 110 -1.11 11.89 17.32
N GLY A 111 -1.68 13.08 17.07
CA GLY A 111 -3.06 13.23 16.62
C GLY A 111 -3.26 12.93 15.13
N SER A 112 -4.50 13.10 14.63
CA SER A 112 -4.86 12.80 13.24
C SER A 112 -3.98 13.57 12.25
N GLY A 113 -3.41 12.84 11.30
CA GLY A 113 -2.55 13.40 10.25
C GLY A 113 -1.16 13.88 10.73
N SER A 114 -0.81 13.64 11.99
CA SER A 114 0.52 13.87 12.52
C SER A 114 1.52 12.78 12.09
N ARG A 115 2.81 13.04 12.28
CA ARG A 115 3.90 12.10 11.92
C ARG A 115 3.81 10.78 12.69
N TRP A 116 3.51 10.83 13.98
CA TRP A 116 3.50 9.66 14.87
C TRP A 116 2.07 9.18 15.15
N ASN A 117 1.14 9.49 14.25
CA ASN A 117 -0.24 9.03 14.35
C ASN A 117 -0.28 7.50 14.40
N GLY A 118 -0.94 6.97 15.42
CA GLY A 118 -1.04 5.54 15.67
C GLY A 118 0.24 4.83 16.13
N THR A 119 1.32 5.57 16.44
CA THR A 119 2.53 4.98 17.03
C THR A 119 2.30 4.48 18.46
N LEU A 120 1.38 5.11 19.20
CA LEU A 120 1.01 4.71 20.56
C LEU A 120 -0.21 3.78 20.59
N ASP A 121 -0.76 3.42 19.43
CA ASP A 121 -1.92 2.54 19.31
C ASP A 121 -1.50 1.05 19.38
N GLN A 122 -2.47 0.17 19.64
CA GLN A 122 -2.21 -1.27 19.67
C GLN A 122 -2.23 -1.90 18.26
N PRO A 123 -1.39 -2.93 17.99
CA PRO A 123 -0.50 -3.63 18.92
C PRO A 123 0.85 -2.91 19.15
N SER A 124 1.12 -2.53 20.40
CA SER A 124 2.39 -1.96 20.87
C SER A 124 3.00 -2.87 21.95
N PRO A 125 4.33 -2.95 22.11
CA PRO A 125 4.97 -3.68 23.22
C PRO A 125 4.70 -3.04 24.58
N VAL A 126 4.19 -1.80 24.60
CA VAL A 126 3.79 -1.05 25.79
C VAL A 126 2.29 -0.83 25.76
N GLU A 127 1.62 -0.98 26.91
CA GLU A 127 0.23 -0.55 27.08
C GLU A 127 0.22 0.94 27.44
N TRP A 128 -0.54 1.77 26.70
CA TRP A 128 -0.57 3.21 26.92
C TRP A 128 -1.80 3.65 27.71
N LEU A 129 -1.54 4.40 28.78
CA LEU A 129 -2.51 5.22 29.51
C LEU A 129 -2.28 6.69 29.18
N THR A 130 -3.23 7.31 28.48
CA THR A 130 -3.13 8.70 28.04
C THR A 130 -4.05 9.58 28.88
N LEU A 131 -3.46 10.37 29.78
CA LEU A 131 -4.18 11.25 30.70
C LEU A 131 -4.62 12.55 30.03
N LEU A 132 -5.79 13.07 30.41
CA LEU A 132 -6.35 14.32 29.90
C LEU A 132 -5.61 15.55 30.47
N ASP A 133 -4.94 16.32 29.62
CA ASP A 133 -4.18 17.53 30.00
C ASP A 133 -4.43 18.73 29.06
N GLY A 134 -4.20 19.94 29.55
CA GLY A 134 -4.38 21.17 28.81
C GLY A 134 -5.84 21.63 28.68
N ALA A 135 -6.06 22.92 28.91
CA ALA A 135 -7.40 23.52 28.87
C ALA A 135 -8.18 23.26 27.56
N PRO A 136 -7.56 23.29 26.36
CA PRO A 136 -8.29 23.02 25.11
C PRO A 136 -8.86 21.59 25.05
N LEU A 137 -8.11 20.56 25.46
CA LEU A 137 -8.58 19.18 25.42
C LEU A 137 -9.61 18.92 26.52
N VAL A 138 -9.46 19.52 27.70
CA VAL A 138 -10.47 19.44 28.78
C VAL A 138 -11.80 20.02 28.31
N ALA A 139 -11.77 21.20 27.68
CA ALA A 139 -12.98 21.83 27.14
C ALA A 139 -13.62 20.98 26.03
N GLU A 140 -12.82 20.38 25.15
CA GLU A 140 -13.33 19.53 24.08
C GLU A 140 -13.88 18.19 24.60
N ALA A 141 -13.21 17.56 25.56
CA ALA A 141 -13.70 16.36 26.23
C ALA A 141 -15.06 16.62 26.89
N ALA A 142 -15.21 17.79 27.55
CA ALA A 142 -16.49 18.18 28.14
C ALA A 142 -17.59 18.41 27.09
N ARG A 143 -17.24 19.04 25.95
CA ARG A 143 -18.17 19.23 24.84
C ARG A 143 -18.64 17.91 24.23
N VAL A 144 -17.73 16.96 24.07
CA VAL A 144 -17.97 15.68 23.39
C VAL A 144 -18.68 14.68 24.29
N THR A 145 -18.36 14.65 25.59
CA THR A 145 -18.96 13.72 26.56
C THR A 145 -20.16 14.29 27.30
N GLY A 146 -20.36 15.61 27.30
CA GLY A 146 -21.39 16.29 28.07
C GLY A 146 -21.11 16.37 29.58
N ARG A 147 -19.92 15.98 30.05
CA ARG A 147 -19.50 15.99 31.46
C ARG A 147 -18.17 16.73 31.64
N ALA A 148 -18.01 17.46 32.73
CA ALA A 148 -16.72 18.05 33.10
C ALA A 148 -15.74 16.98 33.62
N TRP A 149 -14.49 17.06 33.18
CA TRP A 149 -13.40 16.15 33.56
C TRP A 149 -12.22 16.92 34.15
N PRO A 150 -11.52 16.36 35.16
CA PRO A 150 -10.37 17.01 35.74
C PRO A 150 -9.16 16.99 34.79
N ARG A 151 -8.31 18.01 34.92
CA ARG A 151 -7.01 18.06 34.25
C ARG A 151 -6.00 17.21 35.03
N LEU A 152 -5.36 16.26 34.36
CA LEU A 152 -4.37 15.33 34.89
C LEU A 152 -3.02 15.56 34.22
N ALA A 153 -2.33 16.65 34.59
CA ALA A 153 -0.99 16.93 34.09
C ALA A 153 0.04 16.02 34.78
N GLY A 154 1.04 15.54 34.05
CA GLY A 154 2.10 14.69 34.65
C GLY A 154 2.85 15.35 35.81
N SER A 155 2.96 16.70 35.80
CA SER A 155 3.52 17.47 36.92
C SER A 155 2.65 17.48 38.18
N ASP A 156 1.35 17.25 38.04
CA ASP A 156 0.40 17.23 39.16
C ASP A 156 0.30 15.82 39.76
N VAL A 157 0.51 14.78 38.93
CA VAL A 157 0.40 13.37 39.34
C VAL A 157 1.71 12.79 39.89
N VAL A 158 2.88 13.29 39.47
CA VAL A 158 4.16 12.66 39.85
C VAL A 158 4.46 12.68 41.35
N GLU A 159 4.21 13.77 42.06
CA GLU A 159 4.52 13.84 43.51
C GLU A 159 3.71 12.80 44.31
N PRO A 160 2.37 12.70 44.15
CA PRO A 160 1.60 11.63 44.77
C PRO A 160 2.07 10.21 44.42
N LEU A 161 2.50 9.98 43.17
CA LEU A 161 3.04 8.67 42.78
C LEU A 161 4.35 8.36 43.51
N LEU A 162 5.21 9.36 43.75
CA LEU A 162 6.45 9.19 44.50
C LEU A 162 6.18 8.95 45.98
N ASP A 163 5.22 9.66 46.57
CA ASP A 163 4.82 9.46 47.97
C ASP A 163 4.27 8.04 48.19
N GLU A 164 3.46 7.55 47.24
CA GLU A 164 2.92 6.19 47.28
C GLU A 164 3.98 5.12 46.98
N ALA A 165 4.94 5.41 46.08
CA ALA A 165 6.08 4.53 45.84
C ALA A 165 6.97 4.38 47.09
N GLU A 166 7.21 5.46 47.84
CA GLU A 166 7.91 5.42 49.13
C GLU A 166 7.14 4.58 50.15
N ARG A 167 5.82 4.78 50.27
CA ARG A 167 4.95 4.01 51.16
C ARG A 167 4.97 2.51 50.86
N LEU A 168 5.03 2.15 49.58
CA LEU A 168 5.02 0.77 49.11
C LEU A 168 6.40 0.14 48.98
N GLY A 169 7.48 0.90 49.21
CA GLY A 169 8.86 0.43 49.06
C GLY A 169 9.26 0.10 47.62
N LEU A 170 8.62 0.74 46.63
CA LEU A 170 8.92 0.52 45.22
C LEU A 170 10.18 1.27 44.78
N ARG A 171 10.88 0.72 43.80
CA ARG A 171 12.11 1.32 43.27
C ARG A 171 11.81 2.27 42.11
N VAL A 172 12.23 3.52 42.28
CA VAL A 172 12.04 4.57 41.28
C VAL A 172 13.32 4.84 40.52
N GLY A 173 13.23 5.03 39.20
CA GLY A 173 14.34 5.43 38.35
C GLY A 173 14.05 6.74 37.63
N PHE A 174 15.10 7.49 37.28
CA PHE A 174 14.98 8.73 36.50
C PHE A 174 15.82 8.67 35.23
N LEU A 175 15.17 8.78 34.07
CA LEU A 175 15.79 8.85 32.76
C LEU A 175 15.56 10.23 32.13
N GLY A 176 16.62 10.98 31.87
CA GLY A 176 16.57 12.31 31.25
C GLY A 176 16.77 13.47 32.22
N GLY A 177 16.65 14.69 31.69
CA GLY A 177 17.10 15.91 32.37
C GLY A 177 18.63 16.07 32.40
N SER A 178 19.10 17.23 32.83
CA SER A 178 20.55 17.47 32.97
C SER A 178 21.11 16.77 34.22
N PRO A 179 22.39 16.35 34.22
CA PRO A 179 23.03 15.81 35.42
C PRO A 179 22.91 16.75 36.63
N GLN A 180 22.96 18.07 36.40
CA GLN A 180 22.77 19.07 37.44
C GLN A 180 21.35 19.11 37.98
N ALA A 181 20.32 18.89 37.15
CA ALA A 181 18.94 18.80 37.60
C ALA A 181 18.72 17.55 38.45
N GLN A 182 19.25 16.40 38.02
CA GLN A 182 19.18 15.16 38.80
C GLN A 182 19.85 15.29 40.17
N GLU A 183 21.01 15.95 40.24
CA GLU A 183 21.70 16.21 41.52
C GLU A 183 20.89 17.11 42.47
N LEU A 184 20.14 18.09 41.94
CA LEU A 184 19.22 18.91 42.74
C LEU A 184 18.06 18.09 43.30
N ILE A 185 17.47 17.21 42.49
CA ILE A 185 16.40 16.30 42.94
C ILE A 185 16.94 15.37 44.03
N ARG A 186 18.13 14.79 43.83
CA ARG A 186 18.77 13.91 44.81
C ARG A 186 18.93 14.58 46.18
N LYS A 187 19.42 15.83 46.20
CA LYS A 187 19.55 16.62 47.45
C LYS A 187 18.20 16.95 48.09
N ARG A 188 17.18 17.19 47.27
CA ARG A 188 15.82 17.50 47.73
C ARG A 188 15.16 16.26 48.35
N PHE A 189 15.21 15.12 47.66
CA PHE A 189 14.62 13.86 48.14
C PHE A 189 15.30 13.35 49.40
N ALA A 190 16.61 13.53 49.55
CA ALA A 190 17.30 13.21 50.80
C ALA A 190 16.73 13.94 52.04
N LYS A 191 16.02 15.06 51.85
CA LYS A 191 15.35 15.81 52.93
C LYS A 191 13.85 15.55 52.99
N GLU A 192 13.19 15.53 51.83
CA GLU A 192 11.73 15.48 51.74
C GLU A 192 11.17 14.05 51.71
N ARG A 193 11.93 13.07 51.21
CA ARG A 193 11.51 11.67 50.98
C ARG A 193 12.64 10.68 51.30
N PRO A 194 13.09 10.60 52.57
CA PRO A 194 14.28 9.81 52.93
C PRO A 194 14.09 8.29 52.81
N GLY A 195 12.85 7.79 52.77
CA GLY A 195 12.53 6.38 52.57
C GLY A 195 12.36 5.96 51.10
N LEU A 196 12.30 6.93 50.18
CA LEU A 196 12.14 6.64 48.75
C LEU A 196 13.39 5.96 48.19
N THR A 197 13.23 4.75 47.66
CA THR A 197 14.33 4.02 47.03
C THR A 197 14.50 4.44 45.57
N VAL A 198 15.53 5.24 45.29
CA VAL A 198 15.90 5.59 43.92
C VAL A 198 16.98 4.64 43.41
N ALA A 199 16.62 3.76 42.49
CA ALA A 199 17.47 2.69 41.98
C ALA A 199 18.47 3.15 40.89
N GLY A 200 18.21 4.28 40.23
CA GLY A 200 19.14 4.79 39.22
C GLY A 200 18.82 6.18 38.68
N TRP A 201 19.87 6.81 38.16
CA TRP A 201 19.87 8.14 37.56
C TRP A 201 20.59 8.08 36.22
N TRP A 202 19.85 8.28 35.13
CA TRP A 202 20.37 8.22 33.77
C TRP A 202 20.13 9.55 33.07
N ALA A 203 21.20 10.25 32.69
CA ALA A 203 21.12 11.52 31.96
C ALA A 203 21.85 11.41 30.61
N PRO A 204 21.35 10.56 29.68
CA PRO A 204 22.04 10.31 28.41
C PRO A 204 22.06 11.56 27.54
N GLU A 205 23.18 11.76 26.85
CA GLU A 205 23.26 12.79 25.82
C GLU A 205 22.44 12.39 24.59
N ARG A 206 22.12 13.37 23.73
CA ARG A 206 21.33 13.13 22.52
C ARG A 206 21.92 12.05 21.60
N PRO A 207 23.25 11.96 21.37
CA PRO A 207 23.84 10.91 20.53
C PRO A 207 23.53 9.48 21.02
N VAL A 208 23.45 9.27 22.34
CA VAL A 208 23.12 7.96 22.93
C VAL A 208 21.68 7.56 22.63
N LEU A 209 20.76 8.53 22.64
CA LEU A 209 19.32 8.28 22.40
C LEU A 209 18.97 8.04 20.93
N VAL A 210 19.80 8.51 20.01
CA VAL A 210 19.59 8.31 18.57
C VAL A 210 20.32 7.07 18.06
N ASP A 211 21.34 6.59 18.79
CA ASP A 211 21.99 5.32 18.50
C ASP A 211 21.18 4.16 19.10
N VAL A 212 20.82 3.20 18.24
CA VAL A 212 19.97 2.09 18.64
C VAL A 212 20.68 1.14 19.60
N ASN A 213 21.97 0.88 19.40
CA ASN A 213 22.72 -0.03 20.26
C ASN A 213 22.94 0.59 21.65
N ALA A 214 23.28 1.88 21.70
CA ALA A 214 23.42 2.61 22.93
C ALA A 214 22.08 2.72 23.68
N SER A 215 20.95 2.90 22.98
CA SER A 215 19.61 2.88 23.59
C SER A 215 19.23 1.51 24.15
N LYS A 216 19.60 0.41 23.46
CA LYS A 216 19.42 -0.96 23.99
C LYS A 216 20.27 -1.22 25.23
N LEU A 217 21.53 -0.79 25.22
CA LEU A 217 22.42 -0.91 26.38
C LEU A 217 21.88 -0.11 27.57
N LEU A 218 21.40 1.11 27.33
CA LEU A 218 20.75 1.93 28.35
C LEU A 218 19.50 1.23 28.92
N ALA A 219 18.65 0.64 28.08
CA ALA A 219 17.50 -0.13 28.54
C ALA A 219 17.92 -1.35 29.39
N ALA A 220 18.96 -2.08 28.97
CA ALA A 220 19.50 -3.20 29.74
C ALA A 220 20.08 -2.76 31.10
N GLU A 221 20.73 -1.60 31.16
CA GLU A 221 21.23 -1.02 32.42
C GLU A 221 20.07 -0.70 33.39
N ILE A 222 19.01 -0.09 32.88
CA ILE A 222 17.79 0.20 33.66
C ILE A 222 17.15 -1.09 34.17
N ALA A 223 17.08 -2.14 33.33
CA ALA A 223 16.58 -3.45 33.73
C ALA A 223 17.45 -4.09 34.82
N GLY A 224 18.78 -3.93 34.74
CA GLY A 224 19.72 -4.41 35.76
C GLY A 224 19.57 -3.74 37.12
N ALA A 225 19.15 -2.47 37.15
CA ALA A 225 18.78 -1.76 38.38
C ALA A 225 17.40 -2.20 38.93
N ALA A 226 16.66 -2.98 38.14
CA ALA A 226 15.32 -3.49 38.35
C ALA A 226 14.31 -2.41 38.78
N VAL A 227 14.27 -1.39 37.92
CA VAL A 227 13.13 -0.49 37.67
C VAL A 227 11.73 -0.93 38.16
N ASP A 228 11.04 -0.36 39.17
CA ASP A 228 9.58 -0.58 39.28
C ASP A 228 8.81 0.53 38.53
N VAL A 229 9.14 1.78 38.83
CA VAL A 229 8.57 2.99 38.21
C VAL A 229 9.69 3.85 37.61
N LEU A 230 9.71 3.99 36.28
CA LEU A 230 10.70 4.81 35.59
C LEU A 230 10.09 6.15 35.15
N VAL A 231 10.63 7.26 35.64
CA VAL A 231 10.29 8.62 35.17
C VAL A 231 11.15 8.98 33.96
N VAL A 232 10.52 9.22 32.81
CA VAL A 232 11.19 9.51 31.54
C VAL A 232 10.97 10.98 31.14
N GLY A 233 12.02 11.79 31.32
CA GLY A 233 12.08 13.22 31.05
C GLY A 233 12.95 13.58 29.83
N LEU A 234 12.76 12.91 28.69
CA LEU A 234 13.50 13.18 27.45
C LEU A 234 12.87 14.30 26.58
N GLY A 235 11.65 14.70 26.92
CA GLY A 235 10.84 15.64 26.17
C GLY A 235 10.08 14.99 25.01
N LYS A 236 8.97 15.62 24.63
CA LYS A 236 8.09 15.14 23.55
C LYS A 236 8.69 15.42 22.17
N PRO A 237 8.57 14.51 21.17
CA PRO A 237 7.98 13.16 21.20
C PRO A 237 8.95 12.05 21.66
N ARG A 238 10.22 12.39 21.93
CA ARG A 238 11.30 11.43 22.15
C ARG A 238 11.07 10.49 23.34
N GLN A 239 10.50 10.99 24.43
CA GLN A 239 10.16 10.16 25.60
C GLN A 239 9.14 9.07 25.24
N GLU A 240 8.10 9.40 24.46
CA GLU A 240 7.08 8.43 24.07
C GLU A 240 7.63 7.43 23.06
N LEU A 241 8.44 7.89 22.10
CA LEU A 241 9.08 7.03 21.10
C LEU A 241 10.10 6.08 21.72
N TRP A 242 10.91 6.56 22.68
CA TRP A 242 11.87 5.72 23.40
C TRP A 242 11.15 4.67 24.25
N ILE A 243 10.06 5.05 24.94
CA ILE A 243 9.23 4.11 25.69
C ILE A 243 8.59 3.08 24.76
N ALA A 244 8.01 3.50 23.63
CA ALA A 244 7.35 2.60 22.70
C ALA A 244 8.31 1.56 22.11
N GLU A 245 9.58 1.91 21.91
CA GLU A 245 10.59 1.01 21.32
C GLU A 245 11.34 0.19 22.37
N TYR A 246 11.78 0.80 23.47
CA TYR A 246 12.69 0.19 24.45
C TYR A 246 12.07 -0.04 25.82
N GLY A 247 10.84 0.42 26.06
CA GLY A 247 10.18 0.34 27.36
C GLY A 247 10.05 -1.09 27.90
N GLN A 248 9.78 -2.07 27.02
CA GLN A 248 9.74 -3.48 27.39
C GLN A 248 11.13 -4.01 27.81
N LEU A 249 12.19 -3.59 27.12
CA LEU A 249 13.56 -3.98 27.44
C LEU A 249 14.06 -3.35 28.74
N ALA A 250 13.56 -2.18 29.10
CA ALA A 250 13.92 -1.48 30.33
C ALA A 250 13.46 -2.20 31.61
N GLY A 251 12.57 -3.19 31.50
CA GLY A 251 12.12 -4.03 32.62
C GLY A 251 11.22 -3.33 33.66
N ALA A 252 11.02 -2.02 33.56
CA ALA A 252 10.13 -1.28 34.45
C ALA A 252 8.66 -1.60 34.17
N LYS A 253 7.87 -1.81 35.23
CA LYS A 253 6.44 -2.12 35.12
C LYS A 253 5.63 -0.90 34.71
N VAL A 254 6.05 0.29 35.13
CA VAL A 254 5.43 1.58 34.82
C VAL A 254 6.49 2.55 34.27
N LEU A 255 6.16 3.19 33.14
CA LEU A 255 7.01 4.11 32.39
C LEU A 255 6.31 5.47 32.27
N LEU A 256 6.72 6.46 33.05
CA LEU A 256 6.07 7.76 33.13
C LEU A 256 6.69 8.75 32.13
N ALA A 257 6.04 8.98 30.99
CA ALA A 257 6.42 9.94 29.96
C ALA A 257 6.09 11.38 30.38
N PHE A 258 6.67 11.84 31.49
CA PHE A 258 6.37 13.13 32.09
C PHE A 258 7.52 14.13 31.86
N GLY A 259 7.59 14.70 30.67
CA GLY A 259 8.73 15.49 30.18
C GLY A 259 9.39 16.44 31.17
N ALA A 260 8.84 17.66 31.33
CA ALA A 260 9.48 18.70 32.14
C ALA A 260 9.48 18.42 33.66
N VAL A 261 8.99 17.26 34.10
CA VAL A 261 8.89 16.92 35.53
C VAL A 261 10.24 16.90 36.21
N VAL A 262 11.30 16.43 35.54
CA VAL A 262 12.66 16.46 36.11
C VAL A 262 13.06 17.90 36.45
N ASP A 263 12.77 18.86 35.57
CA ASP A 263 13.07 20.28 35.84
C ASP A 263 12.16 20.91 36.91
N PHE A 264 10.91 20.46 37.02
CA PHE A 264 9.99 20.88 38.10
C PHE A 264 10.43 20.34 39.47
N LEU A 265 10.77 19.05 39.56
CA LEU A 265 11.27 18.43 40.78
C LEU A 265 12.58 19.08 41.23
N ALA A 266 13.46 19.41 40.28
CA ALA A 266 14.70 20.15 40.52
C ALA A 266 14.48 21.63 40.92
N GLY A 267 13.25 22.15 40.87
CA GLY A 267 12.91 23.53 41.22
C GLY A 267 13.42 24.58 40.22
N ARG A 268 13.78 24.17 38.99
CA ARG A 268 14.35 25.08 37.97
C ARG A 268 13.28 25.87 37.22
N ILE A 269 12.05 25.36 37.17
CA ILE A 269 10.91 25.99 36.49
C ILE A 269 9.87 26.42 37.53
N ARG A 270 9.43 27.67 37.47
CA ARG A 270 8.35 28.20 38.32
C ARG A 270 6.98 27.81 37.74
N ARG A 271 6.13 27.18 38.56
CA ARG A 271 4.73 26.92 38.20
C ARG A 271 3.96 28.24 38.00
N ALA A 272 2.92 28.21 37.17
CA ALA A 272 2.01 29.34 37.05
C ALA A 272 1.22 29.53 38.35
N PRO A 273 0.91 30.77 38.77
CA PRO A 273 -0.02 31.01 39.87
C PRO A 273 -1.36 30.31 39.63
N VAL A 274 -2.01 29.87 40.70
CA VAL A 274 -3.27 29.08 40.62
C VAL A 274 -4.32 29.77 39.75
N TRP A 275 -4.51 31.08 39.93
CA TRP A 275 -5.49 31.84 39.14
C TRP A 275 -5.17 31.86 37.64
N VAL A 276 -3.90 31.85 37.25
CA VAL A 276 -3.48 31.79 35.84
C VAL A 276 -3.80 30.41 35.26
N SER A 277 -3.50 29.35 36.02
CA SER A 277 -3.77 27.97 35.63
C SER A 277 -5.28 27.71 35.50
N THR A 278 -6.10 28.17 36.44
CA THR A 278 -7.56 27.93 36.44
C THR A 278 -8.29 28.65 35.32
N HIS A 279 -7.74 29.76 34.81
CA HIS A 279 -8.27 30.46 33.63
C HIS A 279 -7.69 29.94 32.30
N GLY A 280 -6.91 28.85 32.32
CA GLY A 280 -6.32 28.27 31.11
C GLY A 280 -5.19 29.12 30.48
N LEU A 281 -4.64 30.09 31.22
CA LEU A 281 -3.59 31.01 30.74
C LEU A 281 -2.16 30.51 31.06
N GLU A 282 -2.02 29.27 31.52
CA GLU A 282 -0.72 28.67 31.85
C GLU A 282 0.24 28.65 30.65
N TRP A 283 -0.27 28.45 29.43
CA TRP A 283 0.54 28.50 28.21
C TRP A 283 1.16 29.89 27.99
N ALA A 284 0.41 30.96 28.27
CA ALA A 284 0.86 32.34 28.12
C ALA A 284 1.92 32.69 29.19
N TRP A 285 1.71 32.23 30.43
CA TRP A 285 2.71 32.34 31.49
C TRP A 285 4.03 31.66 31.12
N ARG A 286 3.96 30.42 30.63
CA ARG A 286 5.15 29.69 30.19
C ARG A 286 5.82 30.34 28.99
N LEU A 287 5.04 30.84 28.02
CA LEU A 287 5.59 31.57 26.87
C LEU A 287 6.32 32.84 27.30
N MET A 288 5.82 33.56 28.30
CA MET A 288 6.48 34.74 28.85
C MET A 288 7.81 34.40 29.53
N LEU A 289 7.89 33.26 30.23
CA LEU A 289 9.13 32.81 30.89
C LEU A 289 10.15 32.22 29.90
N GLU A 290 9.69 31.52 28.86
CA GLU A 290 10.53 30.79 27.91
C GLU A 290 10.20 31.13 26.43
N PRO A 291 10.21 32.41 26.01
CA PRO A 291 9.67 32.84 24.72
C PRO A 291 10.39 32.19 23.54
N ARG A 292 11.72 32.11 23.61
CA ARG A 292 12.54 31.48 22.54
C ARG A 292 12.24 30.00 22.36
N ARG A 293 11.91 29.30 23.44
CA ARG A 293 11.68 27.85 23.43
C ARG A 293 10.23 27.50 23.06
N LEU A 294 9.26 28.29 23.51
CA LEU A 294 7.84 27.94 23.42
C LEU A 294 7.05 28.70 22.34
N ALA A 295 7.60 29.76 21.74
CA ALA A 295 6.90 30.53 20.71
C ALA A 295 6.46 29.68 19.51
N ARG A 296 7.36 28.84 18.97
CA ARG A 296 7.01 27.96 17.85
C ARG A 296 5.91 26.98 18.23
N ARG A 297 6.04 26.32 19.38
CA ARG A 297 5.07 25.35 19.90
C ARG A 297 3.67 25.95 20.04
N TYR A 298 3.53 27.15 20.62
CA TYR A 298 2.21 27.72 20.87
C TYR A 298 1.64 28.55 19.70
N LEU A 299 2.49 29.32 18.99
CA LEU A 299 2.02 30.27 17.98
C LEU A 299 2.01 29.70 16.56
N VAL A 300 2.85 28.71 16.27
CA VAL A 300 2.94 28.08 14.94
C VAL A 300 2.31 26.69 14.96
N ASP A 301 2.68 25.87 15.93
CA ASP A 301 2.26 24.46 15.94
C ASP A 301 0.90 24.24 16.62
N GLY A 302 0.58 25.05 17.64
CA GLY A 302 -0.66 25.00 18.41
C GLY A 302 -1.95 25.23 17.60
N PRO A 303 -2.05 26.25 16.73
CA PRO A 303 -3.28 26.52 15.97
C PRO A 303 -3.72 25.34 15.10
N GLY A 304 -2.79 24.68 14.42
CA GLY A 304 -3.07 23.48 13.62
C GLY A 304 -3.59 22.34 14.48
N ALA A 305 -2.94 22.07 15.61
CA ALA A 305 -3.38 21.03 16.55
C ALA A 305 -4.76 21.32 17.16
N TYR A 306 -5.08 22.59 17.42
CA TYR A 306 -6.40 23.00 17.90
C TYR A 306 -7.48 22.79 16.83
N LEU A 307 -7.19 23.09 15.57
CA LEU A 307 -8.11 22.79 14.47
C LEU A 307 -8.34 21.27 14.34
N THR A 308 -7.28 20.46 14.41
CA THR A 308 -7.41 18.99 14.41
C THR A 308 -8.29 18.50 15.58
N LEU A 309 -8.08 19.04 16.79
CA LEU A 309 -8.92 18.76 17.95
C LEU A 309 -10.40 19.05 17.67
N ARG A 310 -10.71 20.20 17.06
CA ARG A 310 -12.11 20.59 16.77
C ARG A 310 -12.75 19.77 15.66
N MET A 311 -11.98 19.34 14.66
CA MET A 311 -12.49 18.63 13.49
C MET A 311 -12.56 17.12 13.66
N SER A 312 -11.71 16.54 14.53
CA SER A 312 -11.49 15.08 14.62
C SER A 312 -11.68 14.52 16.03
N SER A 313 -12.60 15.09 16.82
CA SER A 313 -12.96 14.56 18.15
C SER A 313 -14.33 13.89 18.16
N SER A 314 -14.43 12.75 18.84
CA SER A 314 -15.66 11.98 18.97
C SER A 314 -15.76 11.27 20.33
N SER A 315 -16.98 11.04 20.79
CA SER A 315 -17.25 10.36 22.07
C SER A 315 -17.03 8.85 21.98
N ALA A 316 -17.04 8.30 20.76
CA ALA A 316 -16.72 6.91 20.52
C ALA A 316 -15.20 6.74 20.48
N ALA A 317 -14.68 5.78 21.25
CA ALA A 317 -13.40 5.15 20.99
C ALA A 317 -13.50 4.35 19.69
N GLN A 318 -13.58 5.03 18.55
CA GLN A 318 -13.14 4.42 17.32
C GLN A 318 -11.66 4.78 17.18
N PRO A 319 -10.72 3.87 17.50
CA PRO A 319 -9.57 3.78 16.60
C PRO A 319 -10.21 3.60 15.22
N GLU A 320 -9.81 4.31 14.16
CA GLU A 320 -10.24 3.84 12.84
C GLU A 320 -9.74 2.40 12.71
N PRO A 321 -10.61 1.38 12.80
CA PRO A 321 -10.19 0.08 12.35
C PRO A 321 -10.41 0.21 10.86
N VAL A 322 -9.34 0.28 10.06
CA VAL A 322 -9.57 -0.28 8.74
C VAL A 322 -9.81 -1.76 9.00
N ALA A 323 -11.09 -2.12 9.04
CA ALA A 323 -11.53 -3.40 9.53
C ALA A 323 -10.81 -4.47 8.72
N PRO A 324 -10.17 -5.47 9.35
CA PRO A 324 -9.94 -6.71 8.62
C PRO A 324 -11.33 -7.17 8.19
N ALA A 325 -11.52 -7.38 6.89
CA ALA A 325 -12.75 -7.97 6.39
C ALA A 325 -13.04 -9.22 7.22
N ALA A 326 -14.16 -9.22 7.94
CA ALA A 326 -14.58 -10.33 8.76
C ALA A 326 -14.68 -11.57 7.86
N GLY A 327 -13.77 -12.53 8.06
CA GLY A 327 -13.73 -13.80 7.32
C GLY A 327 -12.35 -14.26 6.86
N GLY A 328 -11.29 -13.43 6.93
CA GLY A 328 -9.92 -13.87 6.64
C GLY A 328 -9.30 -14.64 7.81
N PRO A 329 -8.46 -15.67 7.56
CA PRO A 329 -7.73 -16.35 8.64
C PRO A 329 -6.95 -15.33 9.46
N SER A 330 -6.88 -15.56 10.78
CA SER A 330 -6.09 -14.75 11.73
C SER A 330 -4.72 -14.42 11.12
N PRO A 331 -4.20 -13.17 11.23
CA PRO A 331 -2.89 -12.82 10.67
C PRO A 331 -1.92 -13.89 11.15
N ALA A 332 -1.27 -14.57 10.20
CA ALA A 332 -0.36 -15.64 10.50
C ALA A 332 0.57 -15.12 11.60
N VAL A 333 0.43 -15.67 12.80
CA VAL A 333 1.45 -15.54 13.82
C VAL A 333 2.66 -16.09 13.11
N PHE A 334 3.60 -15.21 12.72
CA PHE A 334 4.88 -15.64 12.22
C PHE A 334 5.42 -16.56 13.30
N SER A 335 5.34 -17.86 13.06
CA SER A 335 5.87 -18.85 13.95
C SER A 335 7.31 -18.44 14.18
N THR A 336 7.67 -18.17 15.43
CA THR A 336 9.05 -18.36 15.86
C THR A 336 9.48 -19.69 15.27
N PRO A 337 10.56 -19.73 14.47
CA PRO A 337 10.84 -20.87 13.61
C PRO A 337 11.00 -22.13 14.46
N GLU A 338 9.97 -22.98 14.47
CA GLU A 338 10.08 -24.35 14.99
C GLU A 338 10.77 -25.27 13.96
N ASP A 339 11.16 -24.75 12.79
CA ASP A 339 11.86 -25.49 11.74
C ASP A 339 13.16 -24.81 11.24
N GLY A 340 13.99 -24.27 12.15
CA GLY A 340 15.43 -23.99 11.93
C GLY A 340 15.85 -22.95 10.86
N PRO A 341 17.12 -22.46 10.91
CA PRO A 341 17.70 -21.66 9.83
C PRO A 341 17.85 -22.48 8.54
N SER A 342 18.12 -21.81 7.40
CA SER A 342 18.49 -22.46 6.14
C SER A 342 19.49 -23.61 6.38
N ARG A 343 19.27 -24.75 5.71
CA ARG A 343 20.09 -25.97 5.79
C ARG A 343 21.56 -25.78 5.36
N ALA A 344 21.97 -24.58 4.95
CA ALA A 344 23.37 -24.14 4.86
C ALA A 344 23.44 -22.60 4.78
N PRO A 345 24.05 -21.89 5.75
CA PRO A 345 24.33 -20.46 5.61
C PRO A 345 25.10 -20.16 4.31
N GLY A 346 24.70 -19.11 3.62
CA GLY A 346 25.28 -18.67 2.35
C GLY A 346 24.62 -19.23 1.09
N GLN A 347 23.56 -20.05 1.19
CA GLN A 347 22.83 -20.59 0.04
C GLN A 347 21.35 -20.17 0.03
N PHE A 348 20.83 -19.84 -1.16
CA PHE A 348 19.40 -19.58 -1.34
C PHE A 348 18.62 -20.88 -1.50
N VAL A 349 17.37 -20.88 -1.05
CA VAL A 349 16.49 -22.04 -1.22
C VAL A 349 15.90 -22.08 -2.63
N PRO A 350 15.67 -23.28 -3.21
CA PRO A 350 15.09 -23.40 -4.55
C PRO A 350 13.69 -22.79 -4.66
N ALA A 351 13.29 -22.32 -5.85
CA ALA A 351 11.98 -21.70 -6.10
C ALA A 351 10.77 -22.50 -5.58
N ARG A 352 10.84 -23.83 -5.72
CA ARG A 352 9.79 -24.79 -5.30
C ARG A 352 9.67 -24.98 -3.79
N ALA A 353 10.68 -24.62 -3.01
CA ALA A 353 10.65 -24.75 -1.56
C ALA A 353 9.93 -23.54 -0.95
N ARG A 354 9.23 -23.72 0.17
CA ARG A 354 8.73 -22.60 0.97
C ARG A 354 9.92 -21.83 1.57
N ALA A 355 9.84 -20.50 1.60
CA ALA A 355 10.86 -19.64 2.21
C ALA A 355 10.22 -18.63 3.18
N ASP A 356 10.99 -18.14 4.14
CA ASP A 356 10.60 -17.00 4.96
C ASP A 356 10.43 -15.74 4.12
N VAL A 357 11.35 -15.52 3.16
CA VAL A 357 11.34 -14.34 2.28
C VAL A 357 11.67 -14.73 0.85
N ALA A 358 10.85 -14.24 -0.09
CA ALA A 358 11.14 -14.23 -1.51
C ALA A 358 11.62 -12.85 -1.95
N VAL A 359 12.90 -12.74 -2.31
CA VAL A 359 13.50 -11.50 -2.81
C VAL A 359 13.25 -11.39 -4.31
N LEU A 360 12.67 -10.28 -4.74
CA LEU A 360 12.31 -10.00 -6.12
C LEU A 360 13.14 -8.81 -6.61
N VAL A 361 13.97 -9.05 -7.61
CA VAL A 361 14.88 -8.03 -8.18
C VAL A 361 14.50 -7.80 -9.63
N VAL A 362 14.35 -6.53 -10.03
CA VAL A 362 14.16 -6.16 -11.44
C VAL A 362 15.41 -5.48 -11.94
N THR A 363 16.00 -6.00 -13.02
CA THR A 363 17.25 -5.46 -13.58
C THR A 363 17.03 -4.82 -14.95
N TYR A 364 17.79 -3.76 -15.25
CA TYR A 364 17.87 -3.12 -16.56
C TYR A 364 19.28 -2.54 -16.78
N ASN A 365 20.15 -3.31 -17.43
CA ASN A 365 21.58 -3.04 -17.60
C ASN A 365 22.38 -2.97 -16.28
N ASN A 366 22.09 -3.85 -15.32
CA ASN A 366 22.69 -3.87 -13.98
C ASN A 366 23.75 -4.96 -13.78
N ALA A 367 24.48 -5.35 -14.83
CA ALA A 367 25.49 -6.41 -14.73
C ALA A 367 26.54 -6.16 -13.64
N GLU A 368 26.87 -4.89 -13.36
CA GLU A 368 27.86 -4.51 -12.33
C GLU A 368 27.33 -4.64 -10.90
N ASP A 369 26.01 -4.59 -10.69
CA ASP A 369 25.42 -4.49 -9.35
C ASP A 369 25.02 -5.86 -8.77
N VAL A 370 24.70 -6.82 -9.65
CA VAL A 370 24.18 -8.16 -9.28
C VAL A 370 25.08 -8.87 -8.26
N ALA A 371 26.40 -8.89 -8.47
CA ALA A 371 27.31 -9.63 -7.61
C ALA A 371 27.33 -9.09 -6.16
N ALA A 372 27.33 -7.76 -5.99
CA ALA A 372 27.35 -7.11 -4.68
C ALA A 372 26.04 -7.34 -3.92
N LEU A 373 24.90 -7.19 -4.59
CA LEU A 373 23.59 -7.47 -4.01
C LEU A 373 23.50 -8.93 -3.55
N VAL A 374 23.85 -9.88 -4.41
CA VAL A 374 23.81 -11.32 -4.11
C VAL A 374 24.69 -11.67 -2.92
N ALA A 375 25.91 -11.13 -2.85
CA ALA A 375 26.81 -11.34 -1.72
C ALA A 375 26.16 -10.88 -0.40
N SER A 376 25.59 -9.67 -0.37
CA SER A 376 24.93 -9.14 0.84
C SER A 376 23.70 -9.94 1.26
N LEU A 377 22.89 -10.43 0.30
CA LEU A 377 21.73 -11.27 0.59
C LEU A 377 22.10 -12.65 1.14
N ARG A 378 23.27 -13.19 0.76
CA ARG A 378 23.74 -14.47 1.30
C ARG A 378 24.02 -14.39 2.80
N GLU A 379 24.48 -13.25 3.31
CA GLU A 379 24.71 -13.06 4.75
C GLU A 379 23.39 -13.17 5.54
N GLU A 380 22.27 -12.68 4.98
CA GLU A 380 20.95 -12.75 5.61
C GLU A 380 20.40 -14.17 5.73
N THR A 381 20.91 -15.13 4.95
CA THR A 381 20.47 -16.54 5.00
C THR A 381 20.83 -17.24 6.31
N ALA A 382 21.73 -16.65 7.11
CA ALA A 382 22.10 -17.19 8.42
C ALA A 382 20.95 -17.13 9.44
N ALA A 383 20.04 -16.17 9.30
CA ALA A 383 18.93 -15.95 10.22
C ALA A 383 17.58 -16.48 9.72
N GLN A 384 17.47 -16.80 8.42
CA GLN A 384 16.21 -17.15 7.76
C GLN A 384 16.42 -17.79 6.39
N SER A 385 15.40 -18.49 5.89
CA SER A 385 15.38 -19.03 4.53
C SER A 385 15.02 -17.96 3.50
N ILE A 386 15.87 -17.78 2.49
CA ILE A 386 15.69 -16.77 1.44
C ILE A 386 15.73 -17.45 0.08
N LYS A 387 14.76 -17.10 -0.78
CA LYS A 387 14.84 -17.38 -2.22
C LYS A 387 14.99 -16.06 -2.98
N VAL A 388 15.65 -16.10 -4.14
CA VAL A 388 15.89 -14.92 -4.97
C VAL A 388 15.39 -15.16 -6.38
N VAL A 389 14.62 -14.21 -6.91
CA VAL A 389 14.13 -14.17 -8.28
C VAL A 389 14.60 -12.88 -8.93
N VAL A 390 15.27 -12.99 -10.09
CA VAL A 390 15.73 -11.83 -10.85
C VAL A 390 14.99 -11.78 -12.19
N ALA A 391 14.19 -10.74 -12.39
CA ALA A 391 13.52 -10.43 -13.65
C ALA A 391 14.33 -9.41 -14.45
N ASP A 392 14.90 -9.85 -15.57
CA ASP A 392 15.79 -9.04 -16.39
C ASP A 392 15.07 -8.42 -17.59
N ASN A 393 14.94 -7.09 -17.54
CA ASN A 393 14.40 -6.23 -18.59
C ASN A 393 15.49 -5.72 -19.55
N SER A 394 16.74 -6.14 -19.39
CA SER A 394 17.86 -5.66 -20.20
C SER A 394 17.68 -6.01 -21.68
N PRO A 395 18.03 -5.11 -22.61
CA PRO A 395 18.01 -5.39 -24.05
C PRO A 395 19.14 -6.35 -24.48
N ASP A 396 20.19 -6.49 -23.68
CA ASP A 396 21.33 -7.37 -23.95
C ASP A 396 21.54 -8.42 -22.85
N ASP A 397 22.40 -9.39 -23.14
CA ASP A 397 22.63 -10.56 -22.28
C ASP A 397 23.60 -10.32 -21.11
N ARG A 398 24.17 -9.11 -20.96
CA ARG A 398 25.25 -8.88 -19.97
C ARG A 398 24.77 -9.08 -18.55
N THR A 399 23.62 -8.52 -18.20
CA THR A 399 23.01 -8.68 -16.88
C THR A 399 22.68 -10.14 -16.61
N MET A 400 22.02 -10.80 -17.56
CA MET A 400 21.66 -12.21 -17.41
C MET A 400 22.87 -13.14 -17.30
N ALA A 401 23.96 -12.84 -18.02
CA ALA A 401 25.20 -13.59 -17.89
C ALA A 401 25.79 -13.52 -16.48
N GLU A 402 25.63 -12.39 -15.78
CA GLU A 402 26.02 -12.27 -14.36
C GLU A 402 25.09 -13.08 -13.45
N VAL A 403 23.77 -12.96 -13.64
CA VAL A 403 22.77 -13.70 -12.85
C VAL A 403 23.00 -15.22 -12.94
N LEU A 404 23.30 -15.74 -14.14
CA LEU A 404 23.51 -17.17 -14.38
C LEU A 404 24.77 -17.75 -13.71
N LYS A 405 25.68 -16.92 -13.18
CA LYS A 405 26.79 -17.39 -12.34
C LYS A 405 26.33 -17.89 -10.97
N HIS A 406 25.08 -17.59 -10.59
CA HIS A 406 24.47 -17.98 -9.33
C HIS A 406 23.33 -18.99 -9.58
N PRO A 407 23.63 -20.31 -9.60
CA PRO A 407 22.66 -21.34 -10.01
C PRO A 407 21.49 -21.54 -9.04
N ASP A 408 21.59 -21.00 -7.82
CA ASP A 408 20.54 -20.99 -6.80
C ASP A 408 19.60 -19.77 -6.89
N ILE A 409 19.78 -18.91 -7.90
CA ILE A 409 18.88 -17.79 -8.24
C ILE A 409 17.93 -18.21 -9.35
N THR A 410 16.66 -17.82 -9.23
CA THR A 410 15.68 -18.03 -10.29
C THR A 410 15.73 -16.86 -11.27
N ALA A 411 16.29 -17.09 -12.45
CA ALA A 411 16.44 -16.08 -13.49
C ALA A 411 15.24 -16.05 -14.45
N VAL A 412 14.67 -14.87 -14.66
CA VAL A 412 13.53 -14.64 -15.57
C VAL A 412 13.93 -13.63 -16.64
N ARG A 413 14.05 -14.08 -17.89
CA ARG A 413 14.16 -13.17 -19.04
C ARG A 413 12.76 -12.70 -19.42
N THR A 414 12.52 -11.39 -19.37
CA THR A 414 11.18 -10.84 -19.64
C THR A 414 10.89 -10.64 -21.13
N GLY A 415 11.91 -10.75 -21.99
CA GLY A 415 11.79 -10.63 -23.45
C GLY A 415 11.72 -9.18 -23.96
N GLY A 416 11.90 -8.20 -23.08
CA GLY A 416 11.92 -6.79 -23.41
C GLY A 416 11.87 -5.93 -22.15
N ASN A 417 11.75 -4.61 -22.29
CA ASN A 417 11.64 -3.75 -21.13
C ASN A 417 10.17 -3.64 -20.72
N LEU A 418 9.74 -4.41 -19.72
CA LEU A 418 8.37 -4.35 -19.18
C LEU A 418 8.14 -3.17 -18.22
N GLY A 419 9.18 -2.41 -17.90
CA GLY A 419 9.15 -1.45 -16.80
C GLY A 419 9.25 -2.13 -15.43
N TYR A 420 9.26 -1.33 -14.37
CA TYR A 420 9.47 -1.82 -13.00
C TYR A 420 8.29 -2.65 -12.50
N ALA A 421 7.06 -2.14 -12.62
CA ALA A 421 5.84 -2.87 -12.26
C ALA A 421 5.70 -4.21 -13.01
N GLY A 422 5.96 -4.21 -14.33
CA GLY A 422 5.91 -5.42 -15.15
C GLY A 422 6.99 -6.44 -14.79
N GLY A 423 8.20 -5.97 -14.45
CA GLY A 423 9.29 -6.80 -13.95
C GLY A 423 8.96 -7.44 -12.59
N ILE A 424 8.41 -6.66 -11.64
CA ILE A 424 7.97 -7.17 -10.34
C ILE A 424 6.90 -8.24 -10.53
N ASN A 425 5.88 -7.97 -11.36
CA ASN A 425 4.83 -8.96 -11.65
C ASN A 425 5.40 -10.23 -12.28
N ALA A 426 6.40 -10.12 -13.16
CA ALA A 426 7.09 -11.27 -13.73
C ALA A 426 7.83 -12.10 -12.68
N ALA A 427 8.54 -11.45 -11.76
CA ALA A 427 9.22 -12.12 -10.66
C ALA A 427 8.22 -12.79 -9.68
N MET A 428 7.15 -12.08 -9.30
CA MET A 428 6.11 -12.59 -8.39
C MET A 428 5.46 -13.87 -8.92
N ARG A 429 5.23 -13.98 -10.24
CA ARG A 429 4.61 -15.17 -10.86
C ARG A 429 5.41 -16.46 -10.66
N VAL A 430 6.72 -16.37 -10.52
CA VAL A 430 7.61 -17.54 -10.41
C VAL A 430 8.25 -17.68 -9.02
N ALA A 431 8.02 -16.72 -8.12
CA ALA A 431 8.58 -16.71 -6.78
C ALA A 431 8.13 -17.92 -5.92
N GLY A 432 6.98 -18.51 -6.22
CA GLY A 432 6.43 -19.62 -5.44
C GLY A 432 6.03 -19.18 -4.03
N ASP A 433 5.96 -20.14 -3.11
CA ASP A 433 5.45 -19.90 -1.75
C ASP A 433 6.49 -19.23 -0.83
N ALA A 434 6.07 -18.18 -0.11
CA ALA A 434 6.88 -17.48 0.89
C ALA A 434 6.00 -16.71 1.88
N ASP A 435 6.49 -16.46 3.09
CA ASP A 435 5.74 -15.68 4.10
C ASP A 435 5.70 -14.17 3.78
N ALA A 436 6.72 -13.66 3.11
CA ALA A 436 6.81 -12.28 2.64
C ALA A 436 7.61 -12.13 1.34
N TYR A 437 7.30 -11.11 0.56
CA TYR A 437 8.00 -10.73 -0.67
C TYR A 437 8.81 -9.46 -0.43
N LEU A 438 10.12 -9.50 -0.66
CA LEU A 438 11.02 -8.36 -0.54
C LEU A 438 11.40 -7.87 -1.93
N ILE A 439 10.82 -6.75 -2.36
CA ILE A 439 11.20 -6.09 -3.60
C ILE A 439 12.49 -5.32 -3.35
N LEU A 440 13.52 -5.54 -4.17
CA LEU A 440 14.80 -4.84 -4.08
C LEU A 440 15.25 -4.34 -5.46
N ASN A 441 15.72 -3.11 -5.49
CA ASN A 441 16.54 -2.63 -6.59
C ASN A 441 17.88 -3.40 -6.65
N PRO A 442 18.45 -3.56 -7.86
CA PRO A 442 19.68 -4.32 -8.05
C PRO A 442 20.94 -3.63 -7.53
N ASP A 443 20.90 -2.31 -7.32
CA ASP A 443 22.00 -1.45 -6.86
C ASP A 443 22.04 -1.28 -5.32
N LEU A 444 21.28 -2.11 -4.60
CA LEU A 444 21.28 -2.11 -3.15
C LEU A 444 22.31 -3.08 -2.57
N ARG A 445 22.91 -2.67 -1.44
CA ARG A 445 23.69 -3.54 -0.56
C ARG A 445 23.04 -3.61 0.82
N VAL A 446 22.62 -4.82 1.22
CA VAL A 446 21.86 -5.07 2.45
C VAL A 446 22.80 -5.14 3.66
N GLU A 447 22.55 -4.38 4.73
CA GLU A 447 23.33 -4.55 5.97
C GLU A 447 22.93 -5.86 6.69
N PRO A 448 23.86 -6.54 7.37
CA PRO A 448 23.56 -7.73 8.16
C PRO A 448 22.46 -7.49 9.20
N GLY A 449 21.49 -8.40 9.23
CA GLY A 449 20.29 -8.37 10.07
C GLY A 449 19.15 -7.52 9.52
N ALA A 450 19.31 -6.81 8.40
CA ALA A 450 18.30 -5.87 7.93
C ALA A 450 16.98 -6.55 7.51
N VAL A 451 17.03 -7.69 6.81
CA VAL A 451 15.82 -8.43 6.40
C VAL A 451 15.13 -9.03 7.62
N ALA A 452 15.91 -9.55 8.58
CA ALA A 452 15.38 -10.03 9.85
C ALA A 452 14.69 -8.92 10.65
N ALA A 453 15.23 -7.70 10.64
CA ALA A 453 14.62 -6.53 11.28
C ALA A 453 13.28 -6.15 10.63
N LEU A 454 13.20 -6.13 9.28
CA LEU A 454 11.94 -5.87 8.55
C LEU A 454 10.84 -6.87 8.95
N ARG A 455 11.17 -8.17 8.98
CA ARG A 455 10.21 -9.22 9.39
C ARG A 455 9.77 -9.10 10.84
N ARG A 456 10.72 -8.84 11.74
CA ARG A 456 10.40 -8.62 13.17
C ARG A 456 9.44 -7.45 13.32
N ARG A 457 9.65 -6.34 12.62
CA ARG A 457 8.71 -5.21 12.64
C ARG A 457 7.35 -5.59 12.09
N MET A 458 7.30 -6.33 10.98
CA MET A 458 6.06 -6.81 10.38
C MET A 458 5.25 -7.63 11.39
N ALA A 459 5.89 -8.56 12.10
CA ALA A 459 5.27 -9.37 13.14
C ALA A 459 4.79 -8.54 14.35
N LEU A 460 5.61 -7.58 14.82
CA LEU A 460 5.28 -6.74 15.98
C LEU A 460 4.11 -5.78 15.71
N SER A 461 4.06 -5.23 14.50
CA SER A 461 3.09 -4.19 14.14
C SER A 461 1.84 -4.70 13.44
N GLY A 462 1.87 -5.94 12.93
CA GLY A 462 0.84 -6.46 12.01
C GLY A 462 0.79 -5.70 10.68
N ALA A 463 1.87 -4.99 10.32
CA ALA A 463 1.92 -4.18 9.11
C ALA A 463 1.77 -5.04 7.85
N GLY A 464 1.08 -4.50 6.85
CA GLY A 464 1.02 -5.15 5.55
C GLY A 464 2.33 -5.02 4.75
N MET A 465 3.10 -3.98 5.05
CA MET A 465 4.38 -3.68 4.41
C MET A 465 5.33 -3.00 5.40
N VAL A 466 6.63 -3.29 5.28
CA VAL A 466 7.70 -2.64 6.05
C VAL A 466 8.81 -2.17 5.11
N VAL A 467 9.37 -0.99 5.37
CA VAL A 467 10.40 -0.35 4.55
C VAL A 467 11.65 -0.04 5.39
N PRO A 468 12.87 -0.16 4.82
CA PRO A 468 14.12 0.12 5.51
C PRO A 468 14.50 1.61 5.46
N VAL A 469 15.53 1.96 6.22
CA VAL A 469 16.31 3.18 6.03
C VAL A 469 17.32 2.96 4.92
N LEU A 470 17.29 3.83 3.91
CA LEU A 470 18.25 3.82 2.83
C LEU A 470 19.40 4.80 3.12
N LEU A 471 20.61 4.40 2.78
CA LEU A 471 21.82 5.18 2.96
C LEU A 471 22.45 5.49 1.60
N ASP A 472 22.93 6.72 1.45
CA ASP A 472 23.79 7.13 0.33
C ASP A 472 25.22 6.58 0.53
N ASP A 473 26.05 6.67 -0.51
CA ASP A 473 27.44 6.18 -0.52
C ASP A 473 28.32 6.79 0.59
N ASP A 474 27.97 7.99 1.07
CA ASP A 474 28.66 8.69 2.15
C ASP A 474 28.14 8.31 3.56
N GLY A 475 27.19 7.37 3.64
CA GLY A 475 26.55 6.92 4.86
C GLY A 475 25.46 7.86 5.38
N SER A 476 25.16 8.95 4.67
CA SER A 476 24.03 9.82 5.00
C SER A 476 22.69 9.17 4.64
N VAL A 477 21.61 9.59 5.29
CA VAL A 477 20.28 9.02 5.04
C VAL A 477 19.74 9.52 3.71
N TYR A 478 19.49 8.58 2.79
CA TYR A 478 18.75 8.85 1.57
C TYR A 478 17.27 9.08 1.93
N PRO A 479 16.68 10.23 1.60
CA PRO A 479 15.31 10.53 2.00
C PRO A 479 14.34 9.68 1.16
N SER A 480 14.00 8.48 1.64
CA SER A 480 13.12 7.51 0.98
C SER A 480 11.65 7.65 1.37
N LEU A 481 11.36 8.21 2.56
CA LEU A 481 10.00 8.30 3.09
C LEU A 481 9.21 9.43 2.45
N ARG A 482 7.92 9.19 2.21
CA ARG A 482 7.04 10.10 1.48
C ARG A 482 5.66 10.18 2.12
N ARG A 483 4.98 11.30 1.87
CA ARG A 483 3.59 11.59 2.22
C ARG A 483 2.73 11.48 0.98
N GLU A 484 1.45 11.24 1.18
CA GLU A 484 0.48 11.16 0.09
C GLU A 484 0.56 12.40 -0.84
N PRO A 485 0.53 12.22 -2.17
CA PRO A 485 0.47 13.35 -3.10
C PRO A 485 -0.69 14.30 -2.79
N GLY A 486 -0.42 15.60 -2.83
CA GLY A 486 -1.44 16.60 -2.50
C GLY A 486 -1.14 17.97 -3.07
N ILE A 487 -2.17 18.77 -3.35
CA ILE A 487 -2.04 20.09 -4.02
C ILE A 487 -1.07 21.02 -3.27
N LEU A 488 -1.24 21.19 -1.96
CA LEU A 488 -0.37 22.05 -1.16
C LEU A 488 1.06 21.52 -1.06
N ARG A 489 1.23 20.20 -1.00
CA ARG A 489 2.54 19.55 -0.94
C ARG A 489 3.29 19.71 -2.26
N ALA A 490 2.60 19.43 -3.39
CA ALA A 490 3.13 19.64 -4.72
C ALA A 490 3.49 21.10 -4.99
N LEU A 491 2.67 22.06 -4.54
CA LEU A 491 2.96 23.49 -4.66
C LEU A 491 4.17 23.89 -3.82
N GLY A 492 4.26 23.39 -2.58
CA GLY A 492 5.40 23.63 -1.72
C GLY A 492 6.71 23.06 -2.28
N ASP A 493 6.66 21.85 -2.85
CA ASP A 493 7.79 21.22 -3.55
C ASP A 493 8.19 21.97 -4.82
N ALA A 494 7.22 22.51 -5.56
CA ALA A 494 7.45 23.36 -6.72
C ALA A 494 8.20 24.64 -6.32
N ALA A 495 7.68 25.37 -5.32
CA ALA A 495 8.12 26.71 -4.93
C ALA A 495 9.45 26.71 -4.14
N LEU A 496 9.63 25.76 -3.21
CA LEU A 496 10.76 25.78 -2.27
C LEU A 496 11.84 24.74 -2.61
N GLY A 497 11.48 23.70 -3.40
CA GLY A 497 12.38 22.59 -3.74
C GLY A 497 13.00 21.92 -2.51
N SER A 498 14.11 21.21 -2.71
CA SER A 498 14.88 20.56 -1.63
C SER A 498 15.70 21.52 -0.76
N ARG A 499 15.66 22.84 -1.04
CA ARG A 499 16.50 23.85 -0.36
C ARG A 499 16.02 24.15 1.06
N VAL A 500 14.74 23.95 1.36
CA VAL A 500 14.15 24.20 2.69
C VAL A 500 13.71 22.89 3.32
N LYS A 501 14.66 22.18 3.93
CA LYS A 501 14.42 20.86 4.55
C LYS A 501 13.46 20.92 5.77
N GLY A 502 13.41 22.04 6.49
CA GLY A 502 12.61 22.20 7.71
C GLY A 502 11.17 22.71 7.53
N ARG A 503 10.60 22.61 6.33
CA ARG A 503 9.25 23.10 6.02
C ARG A 503 8.15 22.20 6.61
N PRO A 504 6.95 22.74 6.88
CA PRO A 504 5.83 21.92 7.37
C PRO A 504 5.46 20.78 6.40
N GLY A 505 5.10 19.61 6.93
CA GLY A 505 4.77 18.42 6.12
C GLY A 505 3.54 18.54 5.22
N TRP A 506 2.71 19.58 5.39
CA TRP A 506 1.63 19.92 4.46
C TRP A 506 2.11 20.68 3.21
N LEU A 507 3.40 21.08 3.16
CA LEU A 507 4.08 21.71 2.01
C LEU A 507 5.16 20.82 1.36
N SER A 508 5.25 19.54 1.72
CA SER A 508 6.18 18.63 1.05
C SER A 508 5.70 17.19 1.07
N GLU A 509 5.79 16.55 -0.10
CA GLU A 509 5.57 15.11 -0.24
C GLU A 509 6.75 14.31 0.32
N MET A 510 7.95 14.90 0.39
CA MET A 510 9.13 14.22 0.93
C MET A 510 9.29 14.45 2.44
N ASP A 511 9.66 13.42 3.18
CA ASP A 511 10.06 13.56 4.58
C ASP A 511 11.57 13.75 4.72
N PHE A 512 11.97 14.97 5.05
CA PHE A 512 13.36 15.37 5.24
C PHE A 512 13.77 15.41 6.71
N ASP A 513 12.85 15.12 7.64
CA ASP A 513 13.17 15.20 9.05
C ASP A 513 13.99 13.98 9.47
N PRO A 514 15.22 14.18 9.98
CA PRO A 514 16.06 13.06 10.43
C PRO A 514 15.38 12.20 11.50
N GLU A 515 14.50 12.78 12.33
CA GLU A 515 13.82 12.04 13.39
C GLU A 515 12.90 10.93 12.85
N SER A 516 12.34 11.09 11.64
CA SER A 516 11.53 10.05 10.98
C SER A 516 12.34 8.78 10.66
N TYR A 517 13.67 8.88 10.53
CA TYR A 517 14.53 7.73 10.22
C TYR A 517 15.17 7.11 11.46
N LEU A 518 14.90 7.66 12.65
CA LEU A 518 15.43 7.17 13.93
C LEU A 518 14.44 6.29 14.71
N HIS A 519 13.15 6.37 14.37
CA HIS A 519 12.10 5.68 15.10
C HIS A 519 11.16 4.93 14.15
N ALA A 520 10.79 3.71 14.54
CA ALA A 520 9.81 2.94 13.80
C ALA A 520 8.44 3.60 13.91
N HIS A 521 7.79 3.82 12.77
CA HIS A 521 6.48 4.47 12.71
C HIS A 521 5.76 4.18 11.41
N ARG A 522 4.46 4.49 11.38
CA ARG A 522 3.64 4.39 10.18
C ARG A 522 4.02 5.46 9.16
N VAL A 523 4.05 5.09 7.90
CA VAL A 523 4.33 6.00 6.77
C VAL A 523 3.25 5.85 5.70
N ASP A 524 3.07 6.88 4.86
CA ASP A 524 2.11 6.80 3.75
C ASP A 524 2.64 5.91 2.62
N TRP A 525 3.91 6.10 2.25
CA TRP A 525 4.65 5.29 1.28
C TRP A 525 6.15 5.61 1.34
N ALA A 526 6.97 4.78 0.70
CA ALA A 526 8.40 5.02 0.51
C ALA A 526 8.79 4.73 -0.94
N THR A 527 9.96 5.22 -1.37
CA THR A 527 10.51 4.93 -2.70
C THR A 527 10.63 3.43 -2.94
N GLY A 528 10.35 2.99 -4.17
CA GLY A 528 10.25 1.57 -4.54
C GLY A 528 11.55 0.75 -4.50
N ALA A 529 12.63 1.28 -3.93
CA ALA A 529 13.94 0.63 -3.90
C ALA A 529 13.96 -0.61 -3.00
N ALA A 530 13.30 -0.58 -1.84
CA ALA A 530 13.24 -1.71 -0.92
C ALA A 530 11.91 -1.77 -0.17
N LEU A 531 11.10 -2.80 -0.42
CA LEU A 531 9.77 -2.95 0.17
C LEU A 531 9.52 -4.41 0.58
N LEU A 532 9.35 -4.68 1.88
CA LEU A 532 8.91 -6.01 2.37
C LEU A 532 7.39 -6.03 2.47
N ILE A 533 6.73 -6.96 1.78
CA ILE A 533 5.28 -7.08 1.69
C ILE A 533 4.86 -8.45 2.23
N SER A 534 3.92 -8.49 3.18
CA SER A 534 3.42 -9.79 3.67
C SER A 534 2.71 -10.56 2.56
N ALA A 535 2.80 -11.89 2.55
CA ALA A 535 2.17 -12.69 1.50
C ALA A 535 0.64 -12.50 1.44
N ASP A 536 -0.01 -12.34 2.59
CA ASP A 536 -1.45 -12.04 2.64
C ASP A 536 -1.76 -10.65 2.06
N THR A 537 -0.94 -9.63 2.36
CA THR A 537 -1.07 -8.31 1.74
C THR A 537 -0.94 -8.40 0.22
N ALA A 538 0.07 -9.12 -0.27
CA ALA A 538 0.30 -9.27 -1.70
C ALA A 538 -0.88 -9.96 -2.41
N ARG A 539 -1.49 -10.95 -1.75
CA ARG A 539 -2.70 -11.65 -2.23
C ARG A 539 -3.92 -10.72 -2.25
N ASP A 540 -4.14 -9.95 -1.20
CA ASP A 540 -5.28 -9.04 -1.06
C ASP A 540 -5.21 -7.85 -2.02
N VAL A 541 -4.01 -7.26 -2.18
CA VAL A 541 -3.78 -6.08 -3.01
C VAL A 541 -3.66 -6.43 -4.50
N GLY A 542 -3.19 -7.64 -4.81
CA GLY A 542 -2.93 -8.11 -6.17
C GLY A 542 -1.66 -7.54 -6.79
N GLY A 543 -1.54 -7.68 -8.12
CA GLY A 543 -0.35 -7.27 -8.88
C GLY A 543 -0.11 -5.76 -8.91
N TRP A 544 1.10 -5.38 -9.33
CA TRP A 544 1.50 -4.00 -9.58
C TRP A 544 0.82 -3.48 -10.85
N ASP A 545 0.43 -2.20 -10.86
CA ASP A 545 -0.28 -1.61 -12.00
C ASP A 545 0.71 -1.22 -13.11
N GLU A 546 0.77 -2.04 -14.15
CA GLU A 546 1.69 -1.90 -15.28
C GLU A 546 1.42 -0.64 -16.15
N GLN A 547 0.34 0.11 -15.88
CA GLN A 547 0.17 1.45 -16.46
C GLN A 547 1.25 2.44 -15.98
N PHE A 548 1.85 2.18 -14.82
CA PHE A 548 3.03 2.84 -14.31
C PHE A 548 4.27 2.05 -14.74
N PHE A 549 4.78 2.36 -15.94
CA PHE A 549 5.99 1.75 -16.47
C PHE A 549 7.21 1.95 -15.53
N LEU A 550 7.38 3.17 -15.03
CA LEU A 550 8.39 3.55 -14.05
C LEU A 550 7.94 4.86 -13.36
N TYR A 551 8.19 4.97 -12.06
CA TYR A 551 7.68 5.99 -11.14
C TYR A 551 6.16 5.96 -10.90
N SER A 552 5.78 6.10 -9.63
CA SER A 552 4.40 6.11 -9.10
C SER A 552 3.73 4.74 -9.02
N GLU A 553 4.36 3.67 -9.51
CA GLU A 553 3.94 2.29 -9.24
C GLU A 553 3.97 1.97 -7.74
N GLU A 554 4.97 2.46 -7.02
CA GLU A 554 5.09 2.29 -5.57
C GLU A 554 4.11 3.17 -4.82
N THR A 555 3.85 4.37 -5.32
CA THR A 555 2.83 5.26 -4.75
C THR A 555 1.44 4.63 -4.89
N ASP A 556 1.13 4.06 -6.06
CA ASP A 556 -0.09 3.30 -6.32
C ASP A 556 -0.22 2.06 -5.42
N TYR A 557 0.84 1.25 -5.34
CA TYR A 557 0.81 0.01 -4.58
C TYR A 557 0.65 0.29 -3.09
N CYS A 558 1.42 1.22 -2.52
CA CYS A 558 1.31 1.63 -1.12
C CYS A 558 -0.06 2.25 -0.79
N ARG A 559 -0.68 2.95 -1.75
CA ARG A 559 -2.05 3.42 -1.61
C ARG A 559 -3.03 2.26 -1.49
N ARG A 560 -2.94 1.26 -2.37
CA ARG A 560 -3.79 0.06 -2.30
C ARG A 560 -3.56 -0.77 -1.04
N VAL A 561 -2.34 -0.86 -0.53
CA VAL A 561 -2.05 -1.47 0.77
C VAL A 561 -2.84 -0.78 1.88
N ARG A 562 -2.81 0.57 1.94
CA ARG A 562 -3.58 1.33 2.93
C ARG A 562 -5.09 1.24 2.72
N ASP A 563 -5.55 1.25 1.48
CA ASP A 563 -6.98 1.09 1.14
C ASP A 563 -7.49 -0.34 1.48
N SER A 564 -6.60 -1.35 1.53
CA SER A 564 -6.92 -2.70 2.05
C SER A 564 -6.99 -2.77 3.59
N GLY A 565 -6.62 -1.68 4.25
CA GLY A 565 -6.62 -1.56 5.71
C GLY A 565 -5.38 -1.96 6.44
N ARG A 566 -4.31 -2.22 5.69
CA ARG A 566 -3.03 -2.58 6.26
C ARG A 566 -2.15 -1.34 6.34
N SER A 567 -1.41 -1.20 7.44
CA SER A 567 -0.45 -0.11 7.61
C SER A 567 0.89 -0.42 6.95
N ILE A 568 1.65 0.64 6.64
CA ILE A 568 3.03 0.58 6.16
C ILE A 568 3.92 1.16 7.24
N TRP A 569 5.02 0.48 7.59
CA TRP A 569 5.94 0.91 8.64
C TRP A 569 7.36 1.12 8.14
N CYS A 570 8.05 2.13 8.66
CA CYS A 570 9.49 2.26 8.55
C CYS A 570 10.19 1.50 9.71
N GLU A 571 11.27 0.78 9.44
CA GLU A 571 12.10 0.10 10.44
C GLU A 571 13.56 0.63 10.42
N PRO A 572 13.96 1.46 11.40
CA PRO A 572 15.31 2.03 11.47
C PRO A 572 16.46 1.03 11.58
N LEU A 573 16.21 -0.17 12.13
CA LEU A 573 17.22 -1.22 12.21
C LEU A 573 17.50 -1.90 10.88
N ALA A 574 16.57 -1.80 9.92
CA ALA A 574 16.78 -2.31 8.59
C ALA A 574 17.46 -1.24 7.76
N ARG A 575 18.77 -1.38 7.53
CA ARG A 575 19.59 -0.42 6.80
C ARG A 575 20.11 -1.04 5.51
N MET A 576 20.04 -0.29 4.42
CA MET A 576 20.53 -0.72 3.11
C MET A 576 21.22 0.45 2.41
N TRP A 577 22.36 0.17 1.78
CA TRP A 577 23.12 1.15 1.00
C TRP A 577 22.58 1.17 -0.43
N HIS A 578 22.38 2.36 -0.99
CA HIS A 578 21.84 2.55 -2.34
C HIS A 578 22.91 3.18 -3.22
N GLU A 579 23.75 2.31 -3.79
CA GLU A 579 24.91 2.72 -4.56
C GLU A 579 24.42 3.33 -5.88
N ARG A 580 24.79 4.59 -6.17
CA ARG A 580 24.40 5.30 -7.41
C ARG A 580 22.88 5.58 -7.58
N GLY A 581 22.15 5.85 -6.50
CA GLY A 581 20.68 5.94 -6.39
C GLY A 581 19.83 6.71 -7.43
N GLY A 582 19.82 6.27 -8.69
CA GLY A 582 18.98 6.82 -9.73
C GLY A 582 18.86 5.89 -10.93
N SER A 583 17.62 5.64 -11.35
CA SER A 583 17.25 4.90 -12.58
C SER A 583 17.63 5.63 -13.89
N GLY A 584 18.75 6.37 -13.89
CA GLY A 584 19.12 7.35 -14.89
C GLY A 584 18.28 8.64 -14.82
N THR A 585 18.80 9.73 -15.37
CA THR A 585 18.00 10.96 -15.61
C THR A 585 17.93 11.22 -17.10
N SER A 586 16.73 11.32 -17.65
CA SER A 586 16.51 11.73 -19.04
C SER A 586 15.33 12.69 -19.13
N PRO A 587 15.30 13.56 -20.16
CA PRO A 587 14.14 14.42 -20.44
C PRO A 587 12.80 13.67 -20.47
N GLN A 588 12.80 12.47 -21.07
CA GLN A 588 11.63 11.62 -21.20
C GLN A 588 11.22 10.98 -19.87
N LEU A 589 12.18 10.62 -19.00
CA LEU A 589 11.91 10.10 -17.65
C LEU A 589 11.34 11.20 -16.72
N ASN A 590 11.85 12.42 -16.80
CA ASN A 590 11.29 13.57 -16.08
C ASN A 590 9.84 13.85 -16.50
N ALA A 591 9.56 13.75 -17.81
CA ALA A 591 8.22 13.88 -18.35
C ALA A 591 7.30 12.72 -17.90
N LEU A 592 7.81 11.49 -17.88
CA LEU A 592 7.08 10.32 -17.39
C LEU A 592 6.70 10.46 -15.92
N MET A 593 7.63 10.87 -15.05
CA MET A 593 7.36 11.10 -13.62
C MET A 593 6.24 12.14 -13.43
N SER A 594 6.30 13.26 -14.15
CA SER A 594 5.27 14.32 -14.08
C SER A 594 3.90 13.83 -14.56
N VAL A 595 3.88 13.07 -15.66
CA VAL A 595 2.67 12.47 -16.20
C VAL A 595 2.09 11.42 -15.26
N ASN A 596 2.93 10.59 -14.64
CA ASN A 596 2.51 9.53 -13.74
C ASN A 596 1.92 10.10 -12.45
N ARG A 597 2.43 11.23 -11.93
CA ARG A 597 1.77 11.97 -10.84
C ARG A 597 0.34 12.40 -11.21
N VAL A 598 0.12 12.87 -12.44
CA VAL A 598 -1.22 13.23 -12.93
C VAL A 598 -2.08 11.99 -13.17
N ARG A 599 -1.50 10.86 -13.63
CA ARG A 599 -2.21 9.57 -13.76
C ARG A 599 -2.66 9.05 -12.39
N TYR A 600 -1.79 9.10 -11.39
CA TYR A 600 -2.09 8.75 -10.00
C TYR A 600 -3.27 9.57 -9.48
N ALA A 601 -3.20 10.91 -9.61
CA ALA A 601 -4.31 11.78 -9.22
C ALA A 601 -5.61 11.41 -9.95
N ALA A 602 -5.55 11.12 -11.26
CA ALA A 602 -6.71 10.73 -12.05
C ALA A 602 -7.30 9.35 -11.68
N LYS A 603 -6.52 8.49 -11.02
CA LYS A 603 -6.97 7.18 -10.55
C LYS A 603 -7.75 7.28 -9.23
N TYR A 604 -7.37 8.21 -8.35
CA TYR A 604 -7.88 8.26 -6.97
C TYR A 604 -8.70 9.51 -6.62
N CYS A 605 -8.65 10.57 -7.42
CA CYS A 605 -9.31 11.85 -7.12
C CYS A 605 -10.38 12.23 -8.14
N ASP A 606 -11.28 13.14 -7.75
CA ASP A 606 -12.32 13.65 -8.63
C ASP A 606 -11.75 14.58 -9.74
N PRO A 607 -12.48 14.79 -10.85
CA PRO A 607 -11.99 15.56 -12.00
C PRO A 607 -11.57 17.01 -11.68
N HIS A 608 -12.21 17.67 -10.70
CA HIS A 608 -11.86 19.04 -10.34
C HIS A 608 -10.54 19.08 -9.57
N TRP A 609 -10.37 18.14 -8.64
CA TRP A 609 -9.11 17.97 -7.93
C TRP A 609 -7.96 17.62 -8.88
N VAL A 610 -8.20 16.71 -9.84
CA VAL A 610 -7.21 16.36 -10.88
C VAL A 610 -6.82 17.57 -11.72
N ALA A 611 -7.77 18.42 -12.10
CA ALA A 611 -7.48 19.64 -12.85
C ALA A 611 -6.60 20.61 -12.04
N ALA A 612 -6.91 20.81 -10.75
CA ALA A 612 -6.12 21.65 -9.85
C ALA A 612 -4.71 21.07 -9.64
N PHE A 613 -4.60 19.77 -9.37
CA PHE A 613 -3.31 19.11 -9.20
C PHE A 613 -2.45 19.15 -10.47
N ARG A 614 -3.07 18.90 -11.64
CA ARG A 614 -2.41 19.04 -12.95
C ARG A 614 -1.90 20.46 -13.19
N ALA A 615 -2.67 21.48 -12.79
CA ALA A 615 -2.23 22.87 -12.89
C ALA A 615 -1.00 23.15 -12.01
N VAL A 616 -0.96 22.61 -10.79
CA VAL A 616 0.20 22.72 -9.90
C VAL A 616 1.42 21.99 -10.46
N VAL A 617 1.26 20.76 -10.96
CA VAL A 617 2.34 20.04 -11.64
C VAL A 617 2.85 20.84 -12.83
N LEU A 618 1.96 21.40 -13.66
CA LEU A 618 2.35 22.25 -14.77
C LEU A 618 3.15 23.47 -14.32
N VAL A 619 2.70 24.19 -13.28
CA VAL A 619 3.43 25.33 -12.72
C VAL A 619 4.81 24.90 -12.22
N SER A 620 4.93 23.74 -11.57
CA SER A 620 6.22 23.18 -11.14
C SER A 620 7.18 22.99 -12.31
N GLU A 621 6.70 22.41 -13.41
CA GLU A 621 7.51 22.21 -14.62
C GLU A 621 7.86 23.54 -15.29
N LEU A 622 6.93 24.51 -15.32
CA LEU A 622 7.16 25.84 -15.89
C LEU A 622 8.22 26.64 -15.13
N VAL A 623 8.22 26.59 -13.79
CA VAL A 623 9.24 27.24 -12.94
C VAL A 623 10.64 26.66 -13.20
N ARG A 624 10.71 25.40 -13.67
CA ARG A 624 11.95 24.65 -13.90
C ARG A 624 12.34 24.53 -15.36
N LEU A 625 11.75 25.33 -16.26
CA LEU A 625 12.09 25.33 -17.70
C LEU A 625 13.57 25.58 -18.00
N HIS A 626 14.30 26.21 -17.09
CA HIS A 626 15.75 26.42 -17.19
C HIS A 626 16.57 25.12 -17.02
N LYS A 627 15.95 24.02 -16.61
CA LYS A 627 16.58 22.70 -16.44
C LYS A 627 16.17 21.75 -17.57
N PRO A 628 17.07 20.83 -17.98
CA PRO A 628 16.76 19.86 -19.04
C PRO A 628 15.57 18.96 -18.67
N GLY A 629 14.74 18.61 -19.66
CA GLY A 629 13.58 17.73 -19.49
C GLY A 629 12.27 18.38 -19.05
N HIS A 630 12.31 19.50 -18.32
CA HIS A 630 11.10 20.13 -17.80
C HIS A 630 10.19 20.74 -18.88
N ARG A 631 10.76 21.16 -20.02
CA ARG A 631 9.97 21.61 -21.19
C ARG A 631 9.14 20.46 -21.78
N GLU A 632 9.75 19.29 -21.91
CA GLU A 632 9.07 18.09 -22.41
C GLU A 632 8.01 17.61 -21.41
N ALA A 633 8.32 17.65 -20.12
CA ALA A 633 7.39 17.36 -19.05
C ALA A 633 6.17 18.30 -19.07
N ALA A 634 6.37 19.63 -19.16
CA ALA A 634 5.27 20.59 -19.27
C ALA A 634 4.38 20.31 -20.49
N LEU A 635 4.99 20.05 -21.66
CA LEU A 635 4.25 19.73 -22.87
C LEU A 635 3.47 18.41 -22.75
N ALA A 636 4.06 17.38 -22.13
CA ALA A 636 3.39 16.10 -21.87
C ALA A 636 2.27 16.21 -20.83
N VAL A 637 2.42 17.08 -19.84
CA VAL A 637 1.37 17.39 -18.86
C VAL A 637 0.21 18.11 -19.54
N VAL A 638 0.42 19.00 -20.52
CA VAL A 638 -0.66 19.70 -21.26
C VAL A 638 -1.30 18.84 -22.35
N ASP A 639 -0.52 18.08 -23.12
CA ASP A 639 -1.02 17.29 -24.25
C ASP A 639 -0.88 15.78 -24.01
N ARG A 640 -2.01 15.13 -23.70
CA ARG A 640 -2.08 13.67 -23.50
C ARG A 640 -1.64 12.86 -24.72
N ARG A 641 -1.68 13.41 -25.95
CA ARG A 641 -1.22 12.70 -27.15
C ARG A 641 0.27 12.39 -27.09
N ARG A 642 1.04 13.20 -26.39
CA ARG A 642 2.49 13.01 -26.19
C ARG A 642 2.82 11.83 -25.26
N TRP A 643 1.85 11.31 -24.52
CA TRP A 643 2.08 10.18 -23.60
C TRP A 643 2.51 8.91 -24.34
N LYS A 644 2.12 8.75 -25.61
CA LYS A 644 2.53 7.62 -26.45
C LYS A 644 4.03 7.61 -26.79
N ALA A 645 4.68 8.77 -26.71
CA ALA A 645 6.11 8.92 -27.00
C ALA A 645 6.98 8.83 -25.72
N LEU A 646 6.36 8.71 -24.55
CA LEU A 646 7.08 8.50 -23.30
C LEU A 646 7.51 7.02 -23.19
N PRO A 647 8.53 6.71 -22.36
CA PRO A 647 8.94 5.35 -22.11
C PRO A 647 7.73 4.50 -21.67
N HIS A 648 7.60 3.35 -22.30
CA HIS A 648 6.51 2.39 -22.11
C HIS A 648 7.07 0.99 -22.31
N ALA A 649 6.28 0.00 -21.88
CA ALA A 649 6.68 -1.40 -22.03
C ALA A 649 6.97 -1.71 -23.50
N SER A 650 8.16 -2.24 -23.78
CA SER A 650 8.57 -2.70 -25.11
C SER A 650 8.90 -4.18 -25.03
N PHE A 651 8.44 -4.92 -26.04
CA PHE A 651 8.92 -6.27 -26.30
C PHE A 651 9.99 -6.14 -27.38
N GLY A 652 11.09 -6.91 -27.29
CA GLY A 652 12.22 -6.74 -28.20
C GLY A 652 11.81 -6.92 -29.67
N GLU A 653 11.65 -5.82 -30.41
CA GLU A 653 11.66 -5.82 -31.87
C GLU A 653 13.12 -5.96 -32.32
N ARG A 654 13.51 -7.12 -32.85
CA ARG A 654 14.69 -7.15 -33.73
C ARG A 654 14.31 -6.39 -35.00
N SER A 655 15.01 -5.30 -35.29
CA SER A 655 14.77 -4.44 -36.45
C SER A 655 15.00 -5.21 -37.77
N PRO A 656 14.08 -5.19 -38.75
CA PRO A 656 14.21 -5.94 -40.02
C PRO A 656 15.39 -5.51 -40.90
N ALA A 657 15.99 -4.36 -40.64
CA ALA A 657 16.98 -3.72 -41.51
C ALA A 657 18.41 -4.31 -41.41
N GLN A 658 18.63 -5.34 -40.59
CA GLN A 658 19.92 -6.03 -40.46
C GLN A 658 19.88 -7.52 -40.86
N MET A 659 18.82 -7.96 -41.56
CA MET A 659 18.73 -9.33 -42.05
C MET A 659 19.40 -9.46 -43.42
N SER A 660 20.56 -10.11 -43.47
CA SER A 660 21.12 -10.64 -44.71
C SER A 660 20.24 -11.80 -45.24
N PRO A 661 20.17 -12.05 -46.56
CA PRO A 661 19.23 -13.00 -47.17
C PRO A 661 19.42 -14.48 -46.80
N GLU A 662 20.39 -14.83 -45.96
CA GLU A 662 20.67 -16.20 -45.53
C GLU A 662 19.94 -16.61 -44.23
N GLN A 663 19.12 -15.75 -43.63
CA GLN A 663 18.46 -16.02 -42.34
C GLN A 663 16.95 -16.27 -42.44
N THR A 664 16.51 -17.08 -43.40
CA THR A 664 15.15 -17.66 -43.45
C THR A 664 15.06 -19.09 -42.91
N SER A 665 16.11 -19.57 -42.22
CA SER A 665 16.01 -20.77 -41.38
C SER A 665 15.70 -20.40 -39.93
N PRO A 666 14.84 -21.16 -39.22
CA PRO A 666 14.47 -20.86 -37.84
C PRO A 666 15.73 -20.82 -36.97
N ALA A 667 15.76 -19.87 -36.03
CA ALA A 667 16.87 -19.69 -35.10
C ALA A 667 17.24 -21.03 -34.44
N HIS A 668 18.44 -21.55 -34.77
CA HIS A 668 19.01 -22.72 -34.13
C HIS A 668 19.12 -22.47 -32.61
N GLY A 669 18.36 -23.23 -31.80
CA GLY A 669 18.62 -23.35 -30.37
C GLY A 669 17.43 -23.57 -29.42
N VAL A 670 16.18 -23.35 -29.84
CA VAL A 670 15.01 -23.60 -28.97
C VAL A 670 14.28 -24.85 -29.46
N ALA A 671 14.15 -25.85 -28.59
CA ALA A 671 13.43 -27.08 -28.91
C ALA A 671 11.94 -26.77 -29.17
N PRO A 672 11.31 -27.34 -30.21
CA PRO A 672 9.90 -27.12 -30.48
C PRO A 672 9.04 -27.66 -29.31
N PRO A 673 7.95 -26.96 -28.94
CA PRO A 673 7.11 -27.37 -27.82
C PRO A 673 6.34 -28.64 -28.18
N SER A 674 5.90 -29.38 -27.17
CA SER A 674 4.95 -30.50 -27.32
C SER A 674 3.55 -30.02 -26.97
N GLY A 675 2.51 -30.52 -27.65
CA GLY A 675 1.12 -30.17 -27.36
C GLY A 675 0.16 -30.58 -28.47
N ALA A 676 -1.07 -30.06 -28.41
CA ALA A 676 -2.05 -30.21 -29.47
C ALA A 676 -2.80 -28.90 -29.77
N VAL A 677 -3.23 -28.74 -31.02
CA VAL A 677 -4.13 -27.69 -31.50
C VAL A 677 -5.42 -28.37 -31.95
N ILE A 678 -6.54 -28.00 -31.33
CA ILE A 678 -7.86 -28.56 -31.58
C ILE A 678 -8.74 -27.50 -32.24
N ILE A 679 -9.28 -27.85 -33.41
CA ILE A 679 -10.09 -26.96 -34.24
C ILE A 679 -11.46 -27.59 -34.48
N PRO A 680 -12.53 -27.16 -33.78
CA PRO A 680 -13.89 -27.57 -34.12
C PRO A 680 -14.36 -26.86 -35.40
N ALA A 681 -14.89 -27.60 -36.37
CA ALA A 681 -15.30 -27.07 -37.67
C ALA A 681 -16.63 -27.67 -38.14
N HIS A 682 -17.62 -26.83 -38.43
CA HIS A 682 -18.87 -27.21 -39.07
C HIS A 682 -19.16 -26.31 -40.26
N ASN A 683 -19.14 -26.87 -41.46
CA ASN A 683 -19.40 -26.14 -42.70
C ASN A 683 -18.51 -24.90 -42.91
N GLU A 684 -17.20 -25.11 -42.73
CA GLU A 684 -16.13 -24.12 -42.74
C GLU A 684 -15.22 -24.18 -43.98
N ALA A 685 -15.67 -24.79 -45.08
CA ALA A 685 -14.85 -25.00 -46.28
C ALA A 685 -14.24 -23.71 -46.86
N SER A 686 -14.89 -22.55 -46.65
CA SER A 686 -14.42 -21.26 -47.17
C SER A 686 -13.35 -20.57 -46.33
N VAL A 687 -13.07 -21.03 -45.11
CA VAL A 687 -12.14 -20.34 -44.18
C VAL A 687 -11.08 -21.27 -43.59
N ILE A 688 -11.38 -22.56 -43.41
CA ILE A 688 -10.51 -23.52 -42.72
C ILE A 688 -9.11 -23.62 -43.35
N ALA A 689 -9.02 -23.48 -44.68
CA ALA A 689 -7.74 -23.49 -45.40
C ALA A 689 -6.78 -22.39 -44.90
N ARG A 690 -7.29 -21.19 -44.61
CA ARG A 690 -6.47 -20.06 -44.16
C ARG A 690 -5.97 -20.28 -42.73
N THR A 691 -6.81 -20.81 -41.85
CA THR A 691 -6.43 -21.19 -40.49
C THR A 691 -5.34 -22.26 -40.50
N LEU A 692 -5.51 -23.32 -41.30
CA LEU A 692 -4.50 -24.39 -41.41
C LEU A 692 -3.20 -23.90 -42.06
N GLN A 693 -3.27 -23.02 -43.05
CA GLN A 693 -2.09 -22.38 -43.65
C GLN A 693 -1.29 -21.57 -42.63
N SER A 694 -1.97 -20.87 -41.69
CA SER A 694 -1.28 -20.16 -40.61
C SER A 694 -0.53 -21.07 -39.63
N LEU A 695 -0.86 -22.38 -39.62
CA LEU A 695 -0.27 -23.40 -38.76
C LEU A 695 0.81 -24.23 -39.47
N GLU A 696 1.18 -23.96 -40.72
CA GLU A 696 2.20 -24.76 -41.45
C GLU A 696 3.52 -24.88 -40.67
N GLY A 697 3.97 -23.80 -40.02
CA GLY A 697 5.16 -23.81 -39.18
C GLY A 697 5.02 -24.68 -37.92
N VAL A 698 3.81 -24.74 -37.35
CA VAL A 698 3.48 -25.58 -36.19
C VAL A 698 3.43 -27.05 -36.59
N ILE A 699 2.81 -27.35 -37.74
CA ILE A 699 2.72 -28.69 -38.31
C ILE A 699 4.13 -29.23 -38.62
N ALA A 700 5.01 -28.38 -39.16
CA ALA A 700 6.38 -28.74 -39.49
C ALA A 700 7.24 -29.13 -38.27
N TRP A 701 6.85 -28.76 -37.04
CA TRP A 701 7.57 -29.19 -35.83
C TRP A 701 7.50 -30.69 -35.58
N GLY A 702 6.42 -31.37 -35.99
CA GLY A 702 6.19 -32.79 -35.70
C GLY A 702 5.98 -33.14 -34.22
N THR A 703 6.11 -32.16 -33.31
CA THR A 703 5.91 -32.31 -31.87
C THR A 703 4.54 -31.83 -31.40
N VAL A 704 3.79 -31.12 -32.26
CA VAL A 704 2.44 -30.61 -31.97
C VAL A 704 1.43 -31.28 -32.88
N GLU A 705 0.39 -31.86 -32.29
CA GLU A 705 -0.73 -32.47 -33.02
C GLU A 705 -1.70 -31.38 -33.49
N VAL A 706 -2.13 -31.39 -34.76
CA VAL A 706 -3.20 -30.51 -35.24
C VAL A 706 -4.40 -31.37 -35.59
N ILE A 707 -5.50 -31.20 -34.85
CA ILE A 707 -6.71 -32.00 -34.98
C ILE A 707 -7.88 -31.10 -35.39
N VAL A 708 -8.50 -31.41 -36.53
CA VAL A 708 -9.72 -30.76 -37.01
C VAL A 708 -10.91 -31.68 -36.76
N ALA A 709 -11.87 -31.24 -35.95
CA ALA A 709 -13.09 -31.98 -35.67
C ALA A 709 -14.24 -31.49 -36.53
N CYS A 710 -14.50 -32.20 -37.63
CA CYS A 710 -15.60 -31.94 -38.54
C CYS A 710 -16.92 -32.44 -37.94
N ASN A 711 -17.72 -31.53 -37.38
CA ASN A 711 -18.91 -31.89 -36.60
C ASN A 711 -20.21 -31.71 -37.40
N GLY A 712 -20.69 -32.76 -38.06
CA GLY A 712 -21.90 -32.73 -38.89
C GLY A 712 -21.74 -31.89 -40.16
N CYS A 713 -20.52 -31.84 -40.72
CA CYS A 713 -20.23 -31.12 -41.96
C CYS A 713 -20.98 -31.76 -43.14
N THR A 714 -21.60 -30.91 -43.95
CA THR A 714 -22.28 -31.27 -45.21
C THR A 714 -21.68 -30.56 -46.42
N ASP A 715 -20.66 -29.73 -46.22
CA ASP A 715 -19.89 -29.06 -47.28
C ASP A 715 -18.49 -29.69 -47.46
N GLY A 716 -17.61 -29.02 -48.21
CA GLY A 716 -16.25 -29.49 -48.47
C GLY A 716 -15.23 -29.33 -47.34
N THR A 717 -15.64 -29.02 -46.10
CA THR A 717 -14.71 -28.73 -44.98
C THR A 717 -13.72 -29.86 -44.75
N GLU A 718 -14.22 -31.10 -44.72
CA GLU A 718 -13.40 -32.28 -44.50
C GLU A 718 -12.37 -32.47 -45.61
N THR A 719 -12.79 -32.33 -46.86
CA THR A 719 -11.92 -32.45 -48.03
C THR A 719 -10.82 -31.39 -48.01
N VAL A 720 -11.15 -30.16 -47.62
CA VAL A 720 -10.18 -29.06 -47.52
C VAL A 720 -9.19 -29.31 -46.38
N ALA A 721 -9.66 -29.72 -45.19
CA ALA A 721 -8.79 -29.98 -44.04
C ALA A 721 -7.86 -31.18 -44.29
N SER A 722 -8.36 -32.24 -44.93
CA SER A 722 -7.61 -33.46 -45.23
C SER A 722 -6.52 -33.26 -46.30
N ALA A 723 -6.55 -32.15 -47.03
CA ALA A 723 -5.52 -31.81 -48.02
C ALA A 723 -4.20 -31.33 -47.37
N PHE A 724 -4.21 -30.95 -46.08
CA PHE A 724 -3.02 -30.49 -45.36
C PHE A 724 -2.29 -31.66 -44.70
N HIS A 725 -1.07 -31.95 -45.16
CA HIS A 725 -0.25 -33.02 -44.61
C HIS A 725 0.13 -32.72 -43.14
N GLY A 726 -0.08 -33.68 -42.24
CA GLY A 726 0.19 -33.52 -40.79
C GLY A 726 -1.01 -33.03 -39.96
N VAL A 727 -2.17 -32.80 -40.59
CA VAL A 727 -3.44 -32.53 -39.91
C VAL A 727 -4.25 -33.82 -39.77
N ARG A 728 -4.75 -34.10 -38.57
CA ARG A 728 -5.65 -35.23 -38.28
C ARG A 728 -7.09 -34.74 -38.32
N VAL A 729 -7.90 -35.26 -39.24
CA VAL A 729 -9.32 -34.92 -39.32
C VAL A 729 -10.14 -36.01 -38.62
N ILE A 730 -11.07 -35.61 -37.75
CA ILE A 730 -12.04 -36.50 -37.10
C ILE A 730 -13.46 -36.09 -37.47
N GLN A 731 -14.33 -37.07 -37.68
CA GLN A 731 -15.74 -36.86 -37.99
C GLN A 731 -16.58 -37.03 -36.72
N VAL A 732 -17.51 -36.11 -36.49
CA VAL A 732 -18.48 -36.18 -35.39
C VAL A 732 -19.87 -36.04 -35.99
N GLU A 733 -20.74 -37.05 -35.82
CA GLU A 733 -22.07 -37.06 -36.45
C GLU A 733 -22.98 -35.92 -35.94
N ALA A 734 -22.84 -35.55 -34.66
CA ALA A 734 -23.63 -34.49 -34.06
C ALA A 734 -23.12 -33.10 -34.49
N ALA A 735 -24.00 -32.25 -35.02
CA ALA A 735 -23.73 -30.85 -35.31
C ALA A 735 -23.64 -30.00 -34.01
N SER A 736 -22.57 -30.21 -33.23
CA SER A 736 -22.34 -29.57 -31.94
C SER A 736 -20.86 -29.27 -31.72
N LYS A 737 -20.53 -27.99 -31.46
CA LYS A 737 -19.16 -27.55 -31.12
C LYS A 737 -18.61 -28.27 -29.88
N ALA A 738 -19.45 -28.46 -28.85
CA ALA A 738 -19.05 -29.19 -27.63
C ALA A 738 -18.76 -30.67 -27.92
N ALA A 739 -19.53 -31.32 -28.80
CA ALA A 739 -19.25 -32.69 -29.22
C ALA A 739 -17.94 -32.77 -30.01
N ALA A 740 -17.69 -31.79 -30.89
CA ALA A 740 -16.45 -31.67 -31.66
C ALA A 740 -15.21 -31.53 -30.75
N LEU A 741 -15.27 -30.61 -29.80
CA LEU A 741 -14.19 -30.35 -28.84
C LEU A 741 -13.90 -31.57 -27.97
N ASN A 742 -14.94 -32.21 -27.41
CA ASN A 742 -14.78 -33.41 -26.59
C ASN A 742 -14.22 -34.60 -27.39
N ALA A 743 -14.65 -34.80 -28.64
CA ALA A 743 -14.13 -35.88 -29.49
C ALA A 743 -12.66 -35.65 -29.86
N ALA A 744 -12.28 -34.40 -30.17
CA ALA A 744 -10.90 -34.04 -30.44
C ALA A 744 -10.01 -34.17 -29.20
N ASP A 745 -10.53 -33.81 -28.03
CA ASP A 745 -9.83 -33.98 -26.76
C ASP A 745 -9.54 -35.44 -26.42
N GLN A 746 -10.47 -36.33 -26.74
CA GLN A 746 -10.26 -37.77 -26.55
C GLN A 746 -9.26 -38.33 -27.56
N ALA A 747 -9.18 -37.74 -28.76
CA ALA A 747 -8.26 -38.17 -29.81
C ALA A 747 -6.83 -37.62 -29.66
N ALA A 748 -6.66 -36.48 -28.97
CA ALA A 748 -5.36 -35.85 -28.74
C ALA A 748 -4.53 -36.60 -27.69
N GLU A 749 -3.26 -36.86 -27.98
CA GLU A 749 -2.36 -37.62 -27.08
C GLU A 749 -1.46 -36.69 -26.26
N ARG A 750 -1.28 -35.44 -26.70
CA ARG A 750 -0.34 -34.48 -26.12
C ARG A 750 -1.01 -33.36 -25.32
N TRP A 751 -0.21 -32.80 -24.41
CA TRP A 751 -0.53 -31.64 -23.57
C TRP A 751 0.65 -30.66 -23.58
N PRO A 752 0.41 -29.35 -23.40
CA PRO A 752 -0.89 -28.66 -23.27
C PRO A 752 -1.69 -28.57 -24.58
N ARG A 753 -2.95 -28.11 -24.51
CA ARG A 753 -3.87 -28.08 -25.66
C ARG A 753 -4.38 -26.67 -25.93
N LEU A 754 -4.28 -26.23 -27.18
CA LEU A 754 -4.82 -24.98 -27.70
C LEU A 754 -6.12 -25.26 -28.46
N TYR A 755 -7.21 -24.64 -28.04
CA TYR A 755 -8.51 -24.67 -28.72
C TYR A 755 -8.61 -23.42 -29.60
N LEU A 756 -8.86 -23.63 -30.89
CA LEU A 756 -8.79 -22.58 -31.92
C LEU A 756 -10.02 -22.66 -32.82
N ASP A 757 -10.75 -21.55 -33.00
CA ASP A 757 -11.88 -21.51 -33.91
C ASP A 757 -11.43 -21.62 -35.38
N ALA A 758 -12.25 -22.25 -36.22
CA ALA A 758 -11.93 -22.62 -37.61
C ALA A 758 -11.72 -21.44 -38.58
N ASP A 759 -11.98 -20.20 -38.16
CA ASP A 759 -11.81 -18.98 -38.95
C ASP A 759 -10.69 -18.05 -38.42
N ILE A 760 -9.96 -18.49 -37.39
CA ILE A 760 -8.93 -17.72 -36.71
C ILE A 760 -7.54 -18.04 -37.26
N GLU A 761 -6.73 -16.99 -37.46
CA GLU A 761 -5.34 -17.08 -37.88
C GLU A 761 -4.43 -16.81 -36.66
N VAL A 762 -3.47 -17.69 -36.42
CA VAL A 762 -2.52 -17.58 -35.28
C VAL A 762 -1.10 -17.78 -35.79
N SER A 763 -0.15 -17.00 -35.28
CA SER A 763 1.26 -17.12 -35.70
C SER A 763 1.94 -18.30 -35.01
N THR A 764 2.94 -18.89 -35.68
CA THR A 764 3.78 -19.96 -35.14
C THR A 764 4.40 -19.57 -33.79
N GLU A 765 4.86 -18.33 -33.63
CA GLU A 765 5.45 -17.81 -32.39
C GLU A 765 4.42 -17.70 -31.27
N ALA A 766 3.18 -17.33 -31.59
CA ALA A 766 2.09 -17.25 -30.61
C ALA A 766 1.71 -18.64 -30.10
N VAL A 767 1.62 -19.63 -30.99
CA VAL A 767 1.40 -21.04 -30.58
C VAL A 767 2.56 -21.54 -29.72
N HIS A 768 3.80 -21.24 -30.11
CA HIS A 768 4.99 -21.62 -29.34
C HIS A 768 4.92 -21.08 -27.91
N ALA A 769 4.69 -19.78 -27.76
CA ALA A 769 4.63 -19.12 -26.46
C ALA A 769 3.49 -19.65 -25.58
N VAL A 770 2.31 -19.90 -26.18
CA VAL A 770 1.15 -20.42 -25.45
C VAL A 770 1.41 -21.82 -24.95
N LEU A 771 1.86 -22.74 -25.80
CA LEU A 771 2.14 -24.12 -25.39
C LEU A 771 3.29 -24.20 -24.38
N THR A 772 4.36 -23.41 -24.58
CA THR A 772 5.49 -23.39 -23.63
C THR A 772 5.09 -22.88 -22.25
N SER A 773 4.24 -21.85 -22.17
CA SER A 773 3.83 -21.28 -20.88
C SER A 773 2.94 -22.20 -20.03
N LEU A 774 2.29 -23.18 -20.67
CA LEU A 774 1.41 -24.16 -20.02
C LEU A 774 2.07 -25.54 -19.81
N GLY A 775 3.27 -25.76 -20.35
CA GLY A 775 3.99 -27.05 -20.25
C GLY A 775 4.56 -27.33 -18.86
N ASP A 776 5.28 -26.35 -18.30
CA ASP A 776 6.00 -26.47 -17.01
C ASP A 776 5.74 -25.28 -16.05
N GLY A 777 4.74 -24.43 -16.36
CA GLY A 777 4.45 -23.19 -15.63
C GLY A 777 3.31 -23.30 -14.61
N PRO A 778 3.16 -22.31 -13.69
CA PRO A 778 2.05 -22.26 -12.73
C PRO A 778 0.68 -21.90 -13.36
N LEU A 779 0.67 -21.61 -14.67
CA LEU A 779 -0.53 -21.23 -15.40
C LEU A 779 -1.34 -22.47 -15.77
N LEU A 780 -2.64 -22.43 -15.50
CA LEU A 780 -3.57 -23.50 -15.85
C LEU A 780 -4.27 -23.21 -17.19
N ALA A 781 -4.37 -21.94 -17.54
CA ALA A 781 -4.99 -21.49 -18.78
C ALA A 781 -4.25 -20.27 -19.36
N ALA A 782 -4.13 -20.18 -20.67
CA ALA A 782 -3.51 -19.04 -21.31
C ALA A 782 -4.16 -18.76 -22.66
N ARG A 783 -3.99 -17.53 -23.17
CA ARG A 783 -4.30 -17.23 -24.57
C ARG A 783 -3.31 -16.22 -25.15
N PRO A 784 -3.14 -16.18 -26.48
CA PRO A 784 -2.41 -15.10 -27.11
C PRO A 784 -3.16 -13.76 -26.95
N ALA A 785 -2.44 -12.65 -27.05
CA ALA A 785 -3.05 -11.34 -27.23
C ALA A 785 -3.97 -11.33 -28.46
N PHE A 786 -4.91 -10.38 -28.55
CA PHE A 786 -5.77 -10.25 -29.72
C PHE A 786 -6.04 -8.80 -30.08
N ARG A 787 -6.42 -8.57 -31.33
CA ARG A 787 -6.88 -7.27 -31.84
C ARG A 787 -8.08 -7.44 -32.76
N TYR A 788 -8.95 -6.44 -32.77
CA TYR A 788 -10.08 -6.40 -33.70
C TYR A 788 -9.64 -5.87 -35.06
N ASP A 789 -9.93 -6.62 -36.12
CA ASP A 789 -9.90 -6.09 -37.48
C ASP A 789 -11.25 -5.47 -37.82
N THR A 790 -11.21 -4.18 -38.13
CA THR A 790 -12.39 -3.37 -38.46
C THR A 790 -12.35 -2.82 -39.87
N GLU A 791 -11.44 -3.33 -40.70
CA GLU A 791 -11.36 -3.01 -42.12
C GLU A 791 -12.66 -3.43 -42.83
N GLY A 792 -13.19 -2.56 -43.69
CA GLY A 792 -14.49 -2.76 -44.34
C GLY A 792 -15.73 -2.62 -43.44
N ALA A 793 -15.59 -2.42 -42.12
CA ALA A 793 -16.72 -2.28 -41.22
C ALA A 793 -17.35 -0.87 -41.26
N SER A 794 -18.68 -0.78 -41.11
CA SER A 794 -19.39 0.50 -41.08
C SER A 794 -18.95 1.39 -39.91
N ALA A 795 -19.09 2.71 -40.03
CA ALA A 795 -18.62 3.67 -39.03
C ALA A 795 -19.15 3.39 -37.60
N LEU A 796 -20.39 2.93 -37.48
CA LEU A 796 -20.99 2.56 -36.18
C LEU A 796 -20.41 1.26 -35.61
N VAL A 797 -20.06 0.29 -36.45
CA VAL A 797 -19.42 -0.95 -35.99
C VAL A 797 -17.98 -0.67 -35.56
N ARG A 798 -17.23 0.13 -36.33
CA ARG A 798 -15.90 0.61 -35.91
C ARG A 798 -15.94 1.34 -34.57
N SER A 799 -16.97 2.18 -34.38
CA SER A 799 -17.21 2.90 -33.13
C SER A 799 -17.50 1.97 -31.95
N TYR A 800 -18.33 0.94 -32.16
CA TYR A 800 -18.58 -0.12 -31.18
C TYR A 800 -17.29 -0.84 -30.75
N TYR A 801 -16.48 -1.31 -31.70
CA TYR A 801 -15.26 -2.06 -31.38
C TYR A 801 -14.14 -1.18 -30.81
N ARG A 802 -14.05 0.11 -31.19
CA ARG A 802 -13.16 1.08 -30.50
C ARG A 802 -13.53 1.31 -29.04
N ALA A 803 -14.83 1.31 -28.70
CA ALA A 803 -15.27 1.34 -27.31
C ALA A 803 -14.95 0.01 -26.61
N ARG A 804 -15.27 -1.12 -27.25
CA ARG A 804 -15.05 -2.46 -26.71
C ARG A 804 -13.58 -2.76 -26.43
N ALA A 805 -12.66 -2.31 -27.27
CA ALA A 805 -11.22 -2.48 -27.08
C ALA A 805 -10.65 -1.66 -25.90
N ARG A 806 -11.39 -0.66 -25.39
CA ARG A 806 -10.96 0.20 -24.28
C ARG A 806 -11.42 -0.29 -22.90
N ILE A 807 -12.23 -1.35 -22.86
CA ILE A 807 -12.75 -1.94 -21.63
C ILE A 807 -11.67 -2.90 -21.07
N PRO A 808 -11.09 -2.63 -19.88
CA PRO A 808 -9.97 -3.40 -19.35
C PRO A 808 -10.28 -4.89 -19.13
N SER A 809 -11.50 -5.22 -18.68
CA SER A 809 -11.93 -6.62 -18.48
C SER A 809 -11.87 -7.47 -19.75
N ASN A 810 -12.03 -6.86 -20.93
CA ASN A 810 -11.92 -7.56 -22.21
C ASN A 810 -10.46 -7.92 -22.58
N ALA A 811 -9.49 -7.17 -22.05
CA ALA A 811 -8.08 -7.40 -22.33
C ALA A 811 -7.50 -8.52 -21.46
N GLN A 812 -8.14 -8.85 -20.33
CA GLN A 812 -7.65 -9.78 -19.31
C GLN A 812 -8.36 -11.15 -19.31
N GLY A 813 -9.55 -11.26 -19.91
CA GLY A 813 -10.29 -12.52 -20.01
C GLY A 813 -9.76 -13.42 -21.13
N LEU A 814 -9.95 -14.74 -21.01
CA LEU A 814 -9.65 -15.75 -22.04
C LEU A 814 -10.65 -15.75 -23.22
N TRP A 815 -11.77 -15.05 -23.08
CA TRP A 815 -12.85 -15.03 -24.05
C TRP A 815 -12.68 -13.95 -25.13
N GLY A 816 -13.32 -14.17 -26.27
CA GLY A 816 -13.43 -13.19 -27.37
C GLY A 816 -12.26 -13.14 -28.35
N ALA A 817 -11.22 -13.95 -28.16
CA ALA A 817 -10.08 -14.08 -29.08
C ALA A 817 -10.25 -15.21 -30.11
N GLY A 818 -11.20 -16.12 -29.92
CA GLY A 818 -11.34 -17.35 -30.73
C GLY A 818 -10.18 -18.34 -30.56
N ALA A 819 -9.33 -18.12 -29.56
CA ALA A 819 -8.19 -18.96 -29.23
C ALA A 819 -7.93 -18.93 -27.72
N TYR A 820 -7.86 -20.09 -27.08
CA TYR A 820 -7.44 -20.26 -25.68
C TYR A 820 -6.84 -21.64 -25.47
N ALA A 821 -5.97 -21.80 -24.48
CA ALA A 821 -5.27 -23.05 -24.21
C ALA A 821 -5.35 -23.42 -22.74
N LEU A 822 -5.34 -24.73 -22.48
CA LEU A 822 -5.35 -25.31 -21.15
C LEU A 822 -4.17 -26.27 -20.97
N GLY A 823 -3.52 -26.16 -19.81
CA GLY A 823 -2.66 -27.24 -19.31
C GLY A 823 -3.50 -28.43 -18.84
N ARG A 824 -2.86 -29.57 -18.57
CA ARG A 824 -3.55 -30.78 -18.11
C ARG A 824 -4.39 -30.53 -16.86
N ALA A 825 -3.79 -29.94 -15.82
CA ALA A 825 -4.50 -29.61 -14.58
C ALA A 825 -5.62 -28.57 -14.77
N GLY A 826 -5.48 -27.68 -15.76
CA GLY A 826 -6.54 -26.74 -16.12
C GLY A 826 -7.72 -27.46 -16.77
N HIS A 827 -7.46 -28.40 -17.67
CA HIS A 827 -8.48 -29.21 -18.30
C HIS A 827 -9.14 -30.18 -17.31
N ASP A 828 -8.40 -30.79 -16.38
CA ASP A 828 -8.99 -31.65 -15.33
C ASP A 828 -10.06 -30.91 -14.51
N ARG A 829 -9.91 -29.58 -14.33
CA ARG A 829 -10.90 -28.72 -13.68
C ARG A 829 -12.13 -28.46 -14.55
N LEU A 830 -11.94 -28.38 -15.87
CA LEU A 830 -13.02 -28.27 -16.84
C LEU A 830 -13.80 -29.59 -16.96
N GLY A 831 -13.10 -30.72 -16.92
CA GLY A 831 -13.65 -32.04 -17.19
C GLY A 831 -13.95 -32.23 -18.68
N GLY A 832 -15.17 -31.90 -19.10
CA GLY A 832 -15.61 -31.98 -20.49
C GLY A 832 -16.39 -30.74 -20.90
N PHE A 833 -16.37 -30.42 -22.19
CA PHE A 833 -17.07 -29.25 -22.72
C PHE A 833 -18.59 -29.44 -22.63
N PRO A 834 -19.32 -28.57 -21.89
CA PRO A 834 -20.77 -28.65 -21.77
C PRO A 834 -21.46 -28.16 -23.05
N VAL A 835 -22.71 -28.58 -23.26
CA VAL A 835 -23.55 -28.11 -24.39
C VAL A 835 -24.04 -26.68 -24.11
N LEU A 836 -23.16 -25.69 -24.29
CA LEU A 836 -23.42 -24.27 -24.06
C LEU A 836 -23.05 -23.43 -25.28
N THR A 837 -23.77 -22.32 -25.46
CA THR A 837 -23.46 -21.31 -26.48
C THR A 837 -22.42 -20.33 -25.91
N GLY A 838 -21.12 -20.63 -26.11
CA GLY A 838 -19.99 -19.79 -25.64
C GLY A 838 -19.08 -20.52 -24.64
N ASP A 839 -18.17 -21.34 -25.17
CA ASP A 839 -17.23 -22.18 -24.41
C ASP A 839 -16.12 -21.36 -23.75
N ASP A 840 -15.59 -20.36 -24.44
CA ASP A 840 -14.50 -19.50 -24.00
C ASP A 840 -14.81 -18.70 -22.72
N TYR A 841 -16.03 -18.16 -22.60
CA TYR A 841 -16.49 -17.47 -21.39
C TYR A 841 -16.72 -18.41 -20.21
N TYR A 842 -17.18 -19.64 -20.46
CA TYR A 842 -17.32 -20.66 -19.42
C TYR A 842 -15.95 -21.06 -18.86
N VAL A 843 -14.99 -21.33 -19.76
CA VAL A 843 -13.61 -21.67 -19.42
C VAL A 843 -12.94 -20.53 -18.63
N ASP A 844 -13.14 -19.27 -19.02
CA ASP A 844 -12.60 -18.10 -18.33
C ASP A 844 -12.99 -18.03 -16.84
N ARG A 845 -14.20 -18.49 -16.48
CA ARG A 845 -14.73 -18.45 -15.10
C ARG A 845 -14.16 -19.52 -14.18
N LEU A 846 -13.54 -20.56 -14.73
CA LEU A 846 -12.95 -21.66 -13.94
C LEU A 846 -11.59 -21.30 -13.32
N PHE A 847 -11.00 -20.18 -13.77
CA PHE A 847 -9.64 -19.77 -13.39
C PHE A 847 -9.63 -18.34 -12.85
N SER A 848 -8.95 -18.16 -11.72
CA SER A 848 -8.66 -16.85 -11.14
C SER A 848 -7.62 -16.08 -11.98
N GLY A 849 -7.50 -14.76 -11.75
CA GLY A 849 -6.57 -13.92 -12.51
C GLY A 849 -5.08 -14.24 -12.35
N VAL A 850 -4.70 -15.06 -11.36
CA VAL A 850 -3.31 -15.54 -11.16
C VAL A 850 -3.06 -16.91 -11.80
N GLU A 851 -4.11 -17.67 -12.07
CA GLU A 851 -4.04 -19.00 -12.71
C GLU A 851 -4.12 -18.91 -14.23
N LYS A 852 -4.48 -17.74 -14.78
CA LYS A 852 -4.62 -17.50 -16.21
C LYS A 852 -3.83 -16.29 -16.69
N ALA A 853 -3.34 -16.33 -17.93
CA ALA A 853 -2.61 -15.22 -18.53
C ALA A 853 -3.05 -14.93 -19.97
N VAL A 854 -3.04 -13.65 -20.33
CA VAL A 854 -3.01 -13.20 -21.72
C VAL A 854 -1.56 -12.91 -22.06
N LEU A 855 -0.98 -13.73 -22.93
CA LEU A 855 0.44 -13.66 -23.24
C LEU A 855 0.72 -12.52 -24.22
N PRO A 856 1.81 -11.75 -24.03
CA PRO A 856 2.20 -10.67 -24.92
C PRO A 856 2.86 -11.21 -26.19
N THR A 857 2.11 -11.97 -26.98
CA THR A 857 2.53 -12.55 -28.25
C THR A 857 2.04 -11.70 -29.42
N MET A 858 2.44 -12.05 -30.64
CA MET A 858 1.76 -11.56 -31.83
C MET A 858 0.25 -11.77 -31.69
N PRO A 859 -0.57 -10.71 -31.86
CA PRO A 859 -1.97 -10.79 -31.53
C PRO A 859 -2.75 -11.53 -32.60
N VAL A 860 -3.62 -12.43 -32.16
CA VAL A 860 -4.65 -13.04 -33.00
C VAL A 860 -5.59 -11.96 -33.53
N VAL A 861 -5.98 -12.08 -34.79
CA VAL A 861 -6.84 -11.10 -35.45
C VAL A 861 -8.29 -11.58 -35.42
N VAL A 862 -9.13 -10.87 -34.67
CA VAL A 862 -10.57 -11.14 -34.59
C VAL A 862 -11.28 -10.25 -35.60
N ARG A 863 -11.81 -10.85 -36.67
CA ARG A 863 -12.54 -10.12 -37.72
C ARG A 863 -13.90 -9.66 -37.20
N THR A 864 -14.18 -8.38 -37.35
CA THR A 864 -15.44 -7.81 -36.87
C THR A 864 -16.53 -7.81 -37.95
N PRO A 865 -17.82 -7.89 -37.56
CA PRO A 865 -18.92 -7.78 -38.50
C PRO A 865 -18.86 -6.50 -39.33
N ARG A 866 -19.13 -6.58 -40.64
CA ARG A 866 -19.06 -5.38 -41.50
C ARG A 866 -20.26 -4.44 -41.33
N THR A 867 -21.42 -4.99 -41.00
CA THR A 867 -22.70 -4.25 -40.97
C THR A 867 -23.32 -4.21 -39.57
N ARG A 868 -24.23 -3.25 -39.36
CA ARG A 868 -24.93 -3.05 -38.08
C ARG A 868 -25.86 -4.22 -37.75
N SER A 869 -26.53 -4.78 -38.76
CA SER A 869 -27.41 -5.94 -38.64
C SER A 869 -26.60 -7.19 -38.25
N ALA A 870 -25.44 -7.38 -38.88
CA ALA A 870 -24.52 -8.47 -38.55
C ALA A 870 -24.00 -8.35 -37.10
N LEU A 871 -23.55 -7.17 -36.67
CA LEU A 871 -23.16 -6.92 -35.28
C LEU A 871 -24.31 -7.19 -34.30
N LEU A 872 -25.53 -6.78 -34.64
CA LEU A 872 -26.69 -7.01 -33.78
C LEU A 872 -27.07 -8.50 -33.68
N ALA A 873 -26.89 -9.27 -34.76
CA ALA A 873 -27.06 -10.71 -34.75
C ALA A 873 -26.04 -11.40 -33.83
N VAL A 874 -24.75 -11.03 -33.92
CA VAL A 874 -23.69 -11.52 -33.03
C VAL A 874 -24.00 -11.22 -31.56
N LEU A 875 -24.41 -9.99 -31.25
CA LEU A 875 -24.73 -9.59 -29.89
C LEU A 875 -25.94 -10.34 -29.33
N ARG A 876 -27.00 -10.52 -30.13
CA ARG A 876 -28.18 -11.29 -29.70
C ARG A 876 -27.85 -12.74 -29.41
N ARG A 877 -27.01 -13.37 -30.23
CA ARG A 877 -26.52 -14.75 -30.01
C ARG A 877 -25.71 -14.85 -28.72
N SER A 878 -24.75 -13.95 -28.53
CA SER A 878 -23.92 -13.90 -27.32
C SER A 878 -24.74 -13.65 -26.05
N TYR A 879 -25.73 -12.74 -26.08
CA TYR A 879 -26.60 -12.50 -24.92
C TYR A 879 -27.55 -13.66 -24.63
N ARG A 880 -28.03 -14.38 -25.66
CA ARG A 880 -28.83 -15.60 -25.48
C ARG A 880 -28.02 -16.69 -24.78
N GLY A 881 -26.79 -16.95 -25.24
CA GLY A 881 -25.88 -17.90 -24.58
C GLY A 881 -25.54 -17.53 -23.14
N ASN A 882 -25.29 -16.24 -22.88
CA ASN A 882 -25.05 -15.74 -21.52
C ASN A 882 -26.28 -15.84 -20.59
N ALA A 883 -27.50 -15.77 -21.13
CA ALA A 883 -28.74 -15.91 -20.37
C ALA A 883 -29.03 -17.37 -20.01
N GLU A 884 -28.64 -18.33 -20.87
CA GLU A 884 -28.68 -19.77 -20.57
C GLU A 884 -27.72 -20.14 -19.41
N GLN A 885 -26.65 -19.36 -19.21
CA GLN A 885 -25.63 -19.57 -18.16
C GLN A 885 -25.92 -18.87 -16.81
N ASN A 886 -26.79 -17.84 -16.75
CA ASN A 886 -26.96 -16.99 -15.57
C ASN A 886 -28.41 -16.97 -15.06
N GLN A 887 -28.78 -17.97 -14.25
CA GLN A 887 -29.98 -17.88 -13.39
C GLN A 887 -29.74 -17.15 -12.05
N GLN A 888 -28.52 -16.65 -11.73
CA GLN A 888 -28.27 -16.01 -10.42
C GLN A 888 -27.54 -14.64 -10.37
N GLU A 889 -26.88 -14.11 -11.41
CA GLU A 889 -26.03 -12.88 -11.22
C GLU A 889 -25.99 -11.86 -12.39
N ALA A 890 -27.08 -11.67 -13.14
CA ALA A 890 -27.08 -10.76 -14.29
C ALA A 890 -26.87 -9.24 -13.96
N GLY A 891 -26.99 -8.84 -12.68
CA GLY A 891 -26.93 -7.43 -12.25
C GLY A 891 -25.53 -6.84 -11.99
N ALA A 892 -24.57 -7.66 -11.56
CA ALA A 892 -23.26 -7.18 -11.08
C ALA A 892 -22.24 -6.92 -12.21
N THR A 893 -22.29 -7.70 -13.30
CA THR A 893 -21.37 -7.57 -14.44
C THR A 893 -21.71 -6.39 -15.35
N THR A 894 -22.99 -6.13 -15.59
CA THR A 894 -23.42 -4.99 -16.42
C THR A 894 -23.03 -3.64 -15.80
N SER A 895 -23.16 -3.50 -14.48
CA SER A 895 -22.78 -2.26 -13.78
C SER A 895 -21.27 -2.03 -13.78
N ARG A 896 -20.47 -3.09 -13.72
CA ARG A 896 -19.00 -3.04 -13.87
C ARG A 896 -18.58 -2.63 -15.28
N THR A 897 -19.11 -3.26 -16.34
CA THR A 897 -18.78 -2.92 -17.73
C THR A 897 -19.18 -1.47 -18.08
N VAL A 898 -20.34 -1.00 -17.59
CA VAL A 898 -20.77 0.39 -17.78
C VAL A 898 -19.84 1.36 -17.04
N ARG A 899 -19.41 1.03 -15.81
CA ARG A 899 -18.45 1.83 -15.04
C ARG A 899 -17.08 1.91 -15.73
N GLU A 900 -16.56 0.78 -16.21
CA GLU A 900 -15.31 0.71 -16.97
C GLU A 900 -15.38 1.48 -18.29
N LEU A 901 -16.50 1.36 -19.01
CA LEU A 901 -16.74 2.10 -20.24
C LEU A 901 -16.79 3.61 -19.99
N LEU A 902 -17.50 4.06 -18.94
CA LEU A 902 -17.54 5.47 -18.54
C LEU A 902 -16.16 5.99 -18.11
N ALA A 903 -15.40 5.19 -17.37
CA ALA A 903 -14.01 5.51 -17.00
C ALA A 903 -13.08 5.58 -18.24
N SER A 904 -13.43 4.89 -19.33
CA SER A 904 -12.67 4.91 -20.59
C SER A 904 -12.96 6.12 -21.50
N VAL A 905 -13.93 6.98 -21.16
CA VAL A 905 -14.28 8.18 -21.93
C VAL A 905 -13.27 9.30 -21.64
N LYS A 906 -12.50 9.69 -22.66
CA LYS A 906 -11.39 10.68 -22.57
C LYS A 906 -11.59 11.92 -23.43
N GLY A 907 -12.77 12.10 -24.03
CA GLY A 907 -13.12 13.19 -24.97
C GLY A 907 -14.39 12.92 -25.80
N LEU A 908 -14.78 13.87 -26.66
CA LEU A 908 -16.05 13.84 -27.41
C LEU A 908 -16.21 12.58 -28.28
N LEU A 909 -15.16 12.20 -29.03
CA LEU A 909 -15.18 11.01 -29.88
C LEU A 909 -15.30 9.71 -29.08
N SER A 910 -14.62 9.61 -27.93
CA SER A 910 -14.75 8.44 -27.04
C SER A 910 -16.09 8.37 -26.34
N ALA A 911 -16.77 9.51 -26.12
CA ALA A 911 -18.11 9.57 -25.58
C ALA A 911 -19.13 9.10 -26.63
N VAL A 912 -18.97 9.52 -27.89
CA VAL A 912 -19.75 8.99 -29.01
C VAL A 912 -19.59 7.48 -29.12
N ASP A 913 -18.36 6.98 -29.08
CA ASP A 913 -18.10 5.54 -29.11
C ASP A 913 -18.74 4.79 -27.92
N ALA A 914 -18.72 5.37 -26.71
CA ALA A 914 -19.38 4.78 -25.54
C ALA A 914 -20.91 4.76 -25.68
N VAL A 915 -21.51 5.84 -26.21
CA VAL A 915 -22.95 5.90 -26.51
C VAL A 915 -23.32 4.85 -27.56
N VAL A 916 -22.53 4.72 -28.62
CA VAL A 916 -22.74 3.70 -29.67
C VAL A 916 -22.63 2.29 -29.07
N TYR A 917 -21.65 2.05 -28.20
CA TYR A 917 -21.51 0.77 -27.50
C TYR A 917 -22.74 0.44 -26.65
N VAL A 918 -23.20 1.38 -25.82
CA VAL A 918 -24.40 1.19 -24.98
C VAL A 918 -25.64 0.97 -25.86
N ALA A 919 -25.79 1.72 -26.95
CA ALA A 919 -26.92 1.57 -27.86
C ALA A 919 -26.98 0.16 -28.48
N PHE A 920 -25.86 -0.38 -28.95
CA PHE A 920 -25.79 -1.76 -29.47
C PHE A 920 -25.97 -2.81 -28.38
N ALA A 921 -25.41 -2.62 -27.18
CA ALA A 921 -25.59 -3.52 -26.05
C ALA A 921 -27.06 -3.61 -25.62
N VAL A 922 -27.77 -2.47 -25.56
CA VAL A 922 -29.21 -2.41 -25.25
C VAL A 922 -30.03 -3.02 -26.38
N ALA A 923 -29.73 -2.68 -27.63
CA ALA A 923 -30.45 -3.22 -28.79
C ALA A 923 -30.28 -4.74 -28.94
N GLY A 924 -29.10 -5.27 -28.61
CA GLY A 924 -28.80 -6.70 -28.64
C GLY A 924 -29.54 -7.51 -27.57
N ARG A 925 -29.94 -6.87 -26.47
CA ARG A 925 -30.71 -7.49 -25.38
C ARG A 925 -32.23 -7.48 -25.63
N ARG A 926 -32.71 -6.70 -26.60
CA ARG A 926 -34.14 -6.65 -26.93
C ARG A 926 -34.51 -7.76 -27.92
N PRO A 927 -35.59 -8.53 -27.67
CA PRO A 927 -36.09 -9.49 -28.65
C PRO A 927 -36.51 -8.78 -29.94
N PRO A 928 -36.36 -9.42 -31.11
CA PRO A 928 -36.78 -8.83 -32.38
C PRO A 928 -38.30 -8.52 -32.37
N LEU A 929 -38.68 -7.34 -32.87
CA LEU A 929 -40.07 -6.87 -32.92
C LEU A 929 -40.95 -7.65 -33.92
N LEU A 930 -40.34 -8.40 -34.85
CA LEU A 930 -41.01 -9.20 -35.88
C LEU A 930 -40.19 -10.48 -36.12
N GLY A 931 -40.70 -11.65 -35.72
CA GLY A 931 -40.38 -12.94 -36.36
C GLY A 931 -39.65 -14.03 -35.55
N ARG A 932 -40.37 -15.16 -35.44
CA ARG A 932 -40.03 -16.61 -35.28
C ARG A 932 -39.09 -17.08 -34.15
N THR A 933 -39.66 -17.92 -33.29
CA THR A 933 -38.97 -18.89 -32.42
C THR A 933 -38.14 -19.85 -33.28
N VAL A 934 -36.82 -19.72 -33.22
CA VAL A 934 -35.85 -20.65 -33.83
C VAL A 934 -35.43 -21.67 -32.77
N ALA A 935 -35.57 -22.96 -33.11
CA ALA A 935 -35.21 -24.10 -32.28
C ALA A 935 -33.71 -24.13 -31.95
N ALA A 936 -33.36 -24.75 -30.83
CA ALA A 936 -31.98 -24.91 -30.36
C ALA A 936 -31.19 -25.86 -31.28
N GLY A 937 -30.47 -25.29 -32.25
CA GLY A 937 -29.47 -25.96 -33.07
C GLY A 937 -28.30 -24.99 -33.30
N TRP A 938 -27.08 -25.53 -33.43
CA TRP A 938 -25.87 -24.76 -33.68
C TRP A 938 -26.04 -23.87 -34.92
N GLU A 939 -25.91 -22.55 -34.77
CA GLU A 939 -26.05 -21.57 -35.86
C GLU A 939 -24.68 -21.25 -36.48
N ARG A 940 -24.59 -21.37 -37.81
CA ARG A 940 -23.44 -20.92 -38.61
C ARG A 940 -23.18 -19.41 -38.45
N ASP A 941 -21.92 -18.98 -38.39
CA ASP A 941 -21.56 -17.56 -38.41
C ASP A 941 -21.23 -17.05 -39.82
N ASP A 942 -22.21 -16.40 -40.45
CA ASP A 942 -22.07 -15.69 -41.73
C ASP A 942 -21.77 -14.19 -41.55
N SER A 943 -21.62 -13.70 -40.31
CA SER A 943 -21.63 -12.27 -40.00
C SER A 943 -20.26 -11.58 -40.15
N SER A 944 -19.17 -12.34 -40.12
CA SER A 944 -17.76 -11.91 -40.16
C SER A 944 -17.04 -12.18 -41.50
N ARG A 945 -17.72 -12.78 -42.49
CA ARG A 945 -17.13 -13.21 -43.78
C ARG A 945 -17.21 -12.14 -44.87
#